data_AF-A0A1C0TR77-F1
#
_entry.id   AF-A0A1C0TR77-F1
#
_cell.length_a   1.000
_cell.length_b   1.000
_cell.length_c   1.000
_cell.angle_alpha   90.00
_cell.angle_beta   90.00
_cell.angle_gamma   90.00
#
_symmetry.space_group_name_H-M   'P 1'
#
loop_
_entity.id
_entity.type
_entity.pdbx_description
1 polymer ?
#
loop_
_entity_poly.entity_id
_entity_poly.type
_entity_poly.pdbx_seq_one_letter_code
_entity_poly.pdbx_strand_id
1 'polypeptide(L)'
;MKYDLLKESWIPALDKDGHTCDYSIISILEAAPRLQRIVHDKPLVVASVQRLLLAILYRSYGYLDMDEWDEIFESAEFGSQATNYLSSPRCDARFDLFSERYPFFQTANFTKDKGVTTSVKKLSPDLASGNNKTLFNHISDTHNFSLSPKEAALQLLVCQYFSLGGGVSGSSVQFGKHPNLTNAPLVGGAVVLVEGENLFQTLMLNLQMPKNEQWLEHTIDLPIWEQTEPEKPQTRPMKGLTDYLTWRARHVRLIPDSDGRVARMFFAQGLPNPKEMEQEPYFAYRLNKDDKKLPIRLSFERACWRDTANLLQYARSKKTGIDPEDLRSAGIQLLAAEDNELIDALKLNCLLVGLDNNKANPLCWFEERLPLSLNLIEKDRASHNQFSTHLLKGLETAEAIHAQLLSAVRTFASHLLPEGARVQDVTTKVESINPSRFYWPKLNESFEQFIWALNSNSVDAKSHWRKACQNIAMAAFEGATQSWCYGGVKAQKGLSLAKQQLEETLYGRSWQRHVYWSQDTQEIVKELYRWGNPDTPRRDILAALRKSLDLQRSAQLASVPYLGSLLSEQGERAEMQAYVAGLFASHYKIYEESSHKSLGTLWRHADESQRPGMSFRFECLLESNGDQLKQILRQMVQILKSKDIAIDYRTLMEDLYHWDCDDKRIQLKWARDYWAKPIQSEELESSADTTH
;
A
#
# COMPACT_ATOMS: atom_id res chain seq x y z
N MET A 1 10.60 47.63 -5.27
CA MET A 1 9.73 46.97 -4.29
C MET A 1 10.58 46.07 -3.42
N LYS A 2 10.34 45.97 -2.11
CA LYS A 2 11.15 45.17 -1.18
C LYS A 2 10.25 44.13 -0.50
N TYR A 3 10.69 42.88 -0.45
CA TYR A 3 10.03 41.80 0.30
C TYR A 3 11.11 40.92 0.95
N ASP A 4 11.48 41.27 2.18
CA ASP A 4 12.63 40.72 2.90
C ASP A 4 12.24 39.47 3.70
N LEU A 5 12.64 38.30 3.23
CA LEU A 5 12.24 37.00 3.78
C LEU A 5 12.74 36.73 5.21
N LEU A 6 13.72 37.51 5.70
CA LEU A 6 14.16 37.46 7.09
C LEU A 6 13.15 38.09 8.05
N LYS A 7 12.32 39.03 7.56
CA LYS A 7 11.43 39.87 8.38
C LYS A 7 9.96 39.72 8.03
N GLU A 8 9.63 39.58 6.76
CA GLU A 8 8.26 39.34 6.30
C GLU A 8 7.81 37.93 6.73
N SER A 9 6.56 37.80 7.15
CA SER A 9 5.98 36.49 7.48
C SER A 9 5.52 35.76 6.22
N TRP A 10 6.11 34.60 5.93
CA TRP A 10 5.83 33.84 4.71
C TRP A 10 5.87 32.33 4.88
N ILE A 11 6.41 31.81 5.99
CA ILE A 11 6.51 30.38 6.28
C ILE A 11 5.33 29.98 7.17
N PRO A 12 4.34 29.23 6.66
CA PRO A 12 3.24 28.72 7.48
C PRO A 12 3.72 27.61 8.43
N ALA A 13 3.44 27.76 9.72
CA ALA A 13 3.72 26.76 10.75
C ALA A 13 2.56 26.61 11.73
N LEU A 14 2.43 25.41 12.27
CA LEU A 14 1.41 25.02 13.24
C LEU A 14 2.00 25.10 14.64
N ASP A 15 1.34 25.81 15.55
CA ASP A 15 1.70 25.83 16.97
C ASP A 15 1.19 24.58 17.71
N LYS A 16 1.53 24.46 19.00
CA LYS A 16 1.09 23.35 19.85
C LYS A 16 -0.41 23.36 20.18
N ASP A 17 -1.07 24.49 19.98
CA ASP A 17 -2.52 24.66 20.19
C ASP A 17 -3.34 24.37 18.92
N GLY A 18 -2.67 24.10 17.79
CA GLY A 18 -3.28 23.79 16.51
C GLY A 18 -3.61 25.00 15.65
N HIS A 19 -3.10 26.19 15.97
CA HIS A 19 -3.24 27.38 15.13
C HIS A 19 -2.12 27.48 14.10
N THR A 20 -2.49 27.79 12.86
CA THR A 20 -1.54 28.06 11.77
C THR A 20 -1.25 29.55 11.69
N CYS A 21 0.02 29.93 11.80
CA CYS A 21 0.50 31.30 11.63
C CYS A 21 1.67 31.35 10.64
N ASP A 22 1.86 32.51 10.02
CA ASP A 22 3.01 32.74 9.12
C ASP A 22 4.16 33.39 9.88
N TYR A 23 5.37 32.87 9.65
CA TYR A 23 6.61 33.32 10.26
C TYR A 23 7.62 33.78 9.22
N SER A 24 8.50 34.68 9.62
CA SER A 24 9.73 34.99 8.87
C SER A 24 10.80 33.94 9.16
N ILE A 25 11.92 33.96 8.43
CA ILE A 25 13.05 33.04 8.71
C ILE A 25 13.60 33.25 10.13
N ILE A 26 13.70 34.50 10.61
CA ILE A 26 14.20 34.77 11.96
C ILE A 26 13.20 34.28 13.00
N SER A 27 11.95 34.73 12.89
CA SER A 27 10.91 34.41 13.90
C SER A 27 10.55 32.93 13.95
N ILE A 28 10.67 32.17 12.84
CA ILE A 28 10.40 30.73 12.88
C ILE A 28 11.48 29.96 13.64
N LEU A 29 12.76 30.35 13.52
CA LEU A 29 13.85 29.73 14.27
C LEU A 29 13.74 30.03 15.77
N GLU A 30 13.36 31.26 16.14
CA GLU A 30 13.09 31.66 17.53
C GLU A 30 11.83 30.99 18.10
N ALA A 31 10.83 30.70 17.27
CA ALA A 31 9.59 30.04 17.67
C ALA A 31 9.66 28.51 17.62
N ALA A 32 10.68 27.93 16.99
CA ALA A 32 10.77 26.49 16.69
C ALA A 32 10.46 25.55 17.89
N PRO A 33 10.88 25.83 19.15
CA PRO A 33 10.54 24.98 20.29
C PRO A 33 9.05 24.99 20.69
N ARG A 34 8.32 26.04 20.29
CA ARG A 34 6.88 26.24 20.52
C ARG A 34 6.01 25.81 19.32
N LEU A 35 6.62 25.53 18.18
CA LEU A 35 5.93 25.10 16.97
C LEU A 35 5.94 23.59 16.87
N GLN A 36 4.80 23.02 16.48
CA GLN A 36 4.72 21.59 16.20
C GLN A 36 5.48 21.25 14.92
N ARG A 37 5.19 21.96 13.81
CA ARG A 37 5.80 21.72 12.49
C ARG A 37 5.47 22.82 11.47
N ILE A 38 6.19 22.83 10.36
CA ILE A 38 5.83 23.58 9.15
C ILE A 38 4.66 22.86 8.45
N VAL A 39 3.70 23.61 7.93
CA VAL A 39 2.50 23.06 7.27
C VAL A 39 2.20 23.78 5.96
N HIS A 40 1.76 23.07 4.93
CA HIS A 40 1.29 23.66 3.69
C HIS A 40 0.33 22.69 2.99
N ASP A 41 -0.56 23.19 2.13
CA ASP A 41 -1.41 22.34 1.28
C ASP A 41 -0.61 21.51 0.25
N LYS A 42 0.67 21.88 0.04
CA LYS A 42 1.61 21.27 -0.90
C LYS A 42 2.79 20.71 -0.11
N PRO A 43 2.87 19.39 0.08
CA PRO A 43 3.94 18.74 0.83
C PRO A 43 5.36 19.10 0.34
N LEU A 44 5.52 19.30 -0.96
CA LEU A 44 6.80 19.72 -1.56
C LEU A 44 7.31 21.05 -1.00
N VAL A 45 6.40 21.95 -0.59
CA VAL A 45 6.77 23.22 0.07
C VAL A 45 7.37 22.94 1.45
N VAL A 46 6.76 22.03 2.23
CA VAL A 46 7.26 21.67 3.57
C VAL A 46 8.70 21.16 3.49
N ALA A 47 8.98 20.19 2.62
CA ALA A 47 10.34 19.67 2.42
C ALA A 47 11.31 20.74 1.92
N SER A 48 10.86 21.64 1.04
CA SER A 48 11.68 22.71 0.47
C SER A 48 12.08 23.76 1.51
N VAL A 49 11.14 24.15 2.39
CA VAL A 49 11.40 25.10 3.48
C VAL A 49 12.29 24.46 4.53
N GLN A 50 12.04 23.22 4.93
CA GLN A 50 12.92 22.52 5.88
C GLN A 50 14.35 22.43 5.36
N ARG A 51 14.55 22.11 4.07
CA ARG A 51 15.89 22.12 3.44
C ARG A 51 16.55 23.50 3.50
N LEU A 52 15.80 24.59 3.26
CA LEU A 52 16.32 25.95 3.39
C LEU A 52 16.77 26.26 4.82
N LEU A 53 15.95 25.93 5.82
CA LEU A 53 16.28 26.15 7.23
C LEU A 53 17.50 25.33 7.65
N LEU A 54 17.58 24.07 7.24
CA LEU A 54 18.76 23.22 7.46
C LEU A 54 20.01 23.83 6.80
N ALA A 55 19.92 24.37 5.59
CA ALA A 55 21.04 25.05 4.94
C ALA A 55 21.52 26.28 5.72
N ILE A 56 20.60 27.06 6.29
CA ILE A 56 20.92 28.21 7.14
C ILE A 56 21.61 27.74 8.42
N LEU A 57 21.08 26.69 9.06
CA LEU A 57 21.64 26.14 10.29
C LEU A 57 23.04 25.55 10.04
N TYR A 58 23.24 24.74 9.01
CA TYR A 58 24.57 24.26 8.61
C TYR A 58 25.54 25.40 8.34
N ARG A 59 25.07 26.50 7.73
CA ARG A 59 25.94 27.65 7.49
C ARG A 59 26.26 28.43 8.76
N SER A 60 25.34 28.46 9.72
CA SER A 60 25.48 29.20 10.98
C SER A 60 26.38 28.47 11.98
N TYR A 61 26.19 27.15 12.07
CA TYR A 61 26.89 26.28 13.02
C TYR A 61 28.15 25.64 12.44
N GLY A 62 28.19 25.43 11.12
CA GLY A 62 29.14 24.50 10.52
C GLY A 62 28.63 23.07 10.63
N TYR A 63 29.54 22.11 10.51
CA TYR A 63 29.27 20.73 10.85
C TYR A 63 29.51 20.56 12.35
N LEU A 64 28.46 20.23 13.09
CA LEU A 64 28.54 20.02 14.53
C LEU A 64 29.19 18.66 14.79
N ASP A 65 30.20 18.63 15.65
CA ASP A 65 30.56 17.37 16.28
C ASP A 65 29.45 16.94 17.27
N MET A 66 29.56 15.72 17.80
CA MET A 66 28.46 15.18 18.61
C MET A 66 28.32 15.88 19.96
N ASP A 67 29.43 16.32 20.57
CA ASP A 67 29.39 17.05 21.84
C ASP A 67 28.70 18.41 21.64
N GLU A 68 29.04 19.14 20.56
CA GLU A 68 28.38 20.40 20.19
C GLU A 68 26.89 20.20 19.85
N TRP A 69 26.57 19.11 19.15
CA TRP A 69 25.18 18.78 18.81
C TRP A 69 24.35 18.52 20.08
N ASP A 70 24.88 17.74 21.02
CA ASP A 70 24.23 17.42 22.30
C ASP A 70 24.00 18.68 23.13
N GLU A 71 25.01 19.56 23.27
CA GLU A 71 24.87 20.83 23.99
C GLU A 71 23.72 21.70 23.44
N ILE A 72 23.62 21.82 22.11
CA ILE A 72 22.54 22.57 21.47
C ILE A 72 21.20 21.87 21.69
N PHE A 73 21.15 20.55 21.54
CA PHE A 73 19.92 19.78 21.71
C PHE A 73 19.36 19.89 23.13
N GLU A 74 20.23 19.81 24.15
CA GLU A 74 19.91 19.99 25.57
C GLU A 74 19.38 21.39 25.88
N SER A 75 19.91 22.42 25.22
CA SER A 75 19.44 23.80 25.39
C SER A 75 17.99 24.02 24.92
N ALA A 76 17.47 23.11 24.07
CA ALA A 76 16.14 23.15 23.49
C ALA A 76 15.83 24.41 22.64
N GLU A 77 16.85 25.14 22.19
CA GLU A 77 16.72 26.31 21.30
C GLU A 77 17.97 26.53 20.44
N PHE A 78 17.85 27.28 19.33
CA PHE A 78 18.99 27.58 18.44
C PHE A 78 19.89 28.74 18.92
N GLY A 79 19.73 29.22 20.15
CA GLY A 79 20.51 30.32 20.71
C GLY A 79 20.64 31.55 19.79
N SER A 80 21.75 32.29 19.94
CA SER A 80 22.01 33.51 19.14
C SER A 80 22.81 33.27 17.86
N GLN A 81 23.40 32.08 17.67
CA GLN A 81 24.34 31.83 16.57
C GLN A 81 23.69 31.96 15.19
N ALA A 82 22.53 31.33 15.00
CA ALA A 82 21.77 31.44 13.75
C ALA A 82 21.30 32.89 13.49
N THR A 83 20.79 33.58 14.51
CA THR A 83 20.34 34.98 14.38
C THR A 83 21.50 35.94 14.11
N ASN A 84 22.67 35.71 14.72
CA ASN A 84 23.89 36.49 14.49
C ASN A 84 24.37 36.32 13.04
N TYR A 85 24.35 35.09 12.51
CA TYR A 85 24.68 34.83 11.12
C TYR A 85 23.70 35.53 10.16
N LEU A 86 22.40 35.41 10.39
CA LEU A 86 21.36 36.05 9.57
C LEU A 86 21.40 37.57 9.63
N SER A 87 21.90 38.15 10.72
CA SER A 87 22.10 39.59 10.90
C SER A 87 23.46 40.09 10.39
N SER A 88 24.34 39.19 9.95
CA SER A 88 25.69 39.54 9.51
C SER A 88 25.70 40.22 8.13
N PRO A 89 26.79 40.94 7.78
CA PRO A 89 26.96 41.53 6.45
C PRO A 89 26.92 40.51 5.29
N ARG A 90 27.06 39.21 5.57
CA ARG A 90 26.96 38.14 4.57
C ARG A 90 25.53 37.95 4.06
N CYS A 91 24.54 38.27 4.90
CA CYS A 91 23.12 38.11 4.60
C CYS A 91 22.44 39.44 4.22
N ASP A 92 23.13 40.58 4.40
CA ASP A 92 22.57 41.90 4.15
C ASP A 92 22.07 42.07 2.71
N ALA A 93 20.81 42.47 2.58
CA ALA A 93 20.07 42.61 1.32
C ALA A 93 20.01 41.35 0.41
N ARG A 94 20.43 40.18 0.88
CA ARG A 94 20.48 38.93 0.09
C ARG A 94 19.19 38.09 0.17
N PHE A 95 18.32 38.40 1.12
CA PHE A 95 17.04 37.71 1.35
C PHE A 95 15.82 38.51 0.86
N ASP A 96 16.03 39.61 0.15
CA ASP A 96 14.94 40.31 -0.53
C ASP A 96 14.58 39.59 -1.84
N LEU A 97 13.32 39.14 -1.92
CA LEU A 97 12.79 38.38 -3.06
C LEU A 97 12.88 39.16 -4.37
N PHE A 98 12.75 40.49 -4.33
CA PHE A 98 12.68 41.33 -5.52
C PHE A 98 13.89 42.26 -5.71
N SER A 99 14.95 42.05 -4.92
CA SER A 99 16.18 42.81 -5.03
C SER A 99 16.68 42.85 -6.48
N GLU A 100 17.07 44.03 -6.94
CA GLU A 100 17.61 44.20 -8.30
C GLU A 100 18.99 43.54 -8.41
N ARG A 101 19.77 43.62 -7.34
CA ARG A 101 21.15 43.15 -7.30
C ARG A 101 21.29 41.72 -6.78
N TYR A 102 20.51 41.34 -5.76
CA TYR A 102 20.62 40.07 -5.07
C TYR A 102 19.25 39.44 -4.82
N PRO A 103 18.45 39.17 -5.87
CA PRO A 103 17.15 38.56 -5.67
C PRO A 103 17.31 37.15 -5.09
N PHE A 104 16.67 36.92 -3.95
CA PHE A 104 16.80 35.66 -3.23
C PHE A 104 16.51 34.46 -4.15
N PHE A 105 17.43 33.48 -4.18
CA PHE A 105 17.38 32.24 -4.98
C PHE A 105 17.13 32.39 -6.50
N GLN A 106 17.29 33.61 -7.01
CA GLN A 106 17.07 33.97 -8.40
C GLN A 106 18.39 34.40 -9.05
N THR A 107 18.35 34.72 -10.34
CA THR A 107 19.49 35.28 -11.07
C THR A 107 19.20 36.75 -11.38
N ALA A 108 20.04 37.64 -10.82
CA ALA A 108 19.95 39.08 -11.07
C ALA A 108 20.11 39.37 -12.57
N ASN A 109 19.33 40.34 -13.08
CA ASN A 109 19.35 40.78 -14.49
C ASN A 109 19.10 39.67 -15.54
N PHE A 110 18.59 38.51 -15.14
CA PHE A 110 18.38 37.40 -16.05
C PHE A 110 17.18 37.63 -16.97
N THR A 111 17.42 37.65 -18.29
CA THR A 111 16.39 37.79 -19.32
C THR A 111 16.57 36.77 -20.46
N LYS A 112 15.46 36.31 -21.03
CA LYS A 112 15.48 35.45 -22.22
C LYS A 112 15.72 36.26 -23.49
N ASP A 113 16.22 35.60 -24.53
CA ASP A 113 16.32 36.22 -25.86
C ASP A 113 14.95 36.73 -26.30
N LYS A 114 14.93 37.94 -26.89
CA LYS A 114 13.70 38.64 -27.31
C LYS A 114 12.70 38.92 -26.19
N GLY A 115 13.11 38.83 -24.91
CA GLY A 115 12.26 39.15 -23.77
C GLY A 115 11.12 38.16 -23.52
N VAL A 116 11.21 36.92 -24.02
CA VAL A 116 10.15 35.92 -23.84
C VAL A 116 9.99 35.52 -22.37
N THR A 117 8.82 35.80 -21.81
CA THR A 117 8.46 35.44 -20.43
C THR A 117 7.73 34.11 -20.34
N THR A 118 7.86 33.41 -19.21
CA THR A 118 7.11 32.20 -18.85
C THR A 118 6.10 32.53 -17.75
N SER A 119 4.97 31.82 -17.72
CA SER A 119 3.99 31.91 -16.64
C SER A 119 4.59 31.46 -15.31
N VAL A 120 4.23 32.15 -14.23
CA VAL A 120 4.65 31.80 -12.85
C VAL A 120 4.19 30.41 -12.43
N LYS A 121 3.13 29.87 -13.08
CA LYS A 121 2.63 28.51 -12.85
C LYS A 121 3.74 27.44 -12.92
N LYS A 122 4.75 27.67 -13.77
CA LYS A 122 5.87 26.74 -13.95
C LYS A 122 6.74 26.55 -12.70
N LEU A 123 6.60 27.39 -11.67
CA LEU A 123 7.26 27.18 -10.39
C LEU A 123 6.73 25.94 -9.64
N SER A 124 5.50 25.50 -9.90
CA SER A 124 4.83 24.44 -9.15
C SER A 124 4.46 23.26 -10.07
N PRO A 125 4.81 22.00 -9.73
CA PRO A 125 4.55 20.84 -10.60
C PRO A 125 3.08 20.53 -10.90
N ASP A 126 2.13 20.90 -10.03
CA ASP A 126 0.68 20.70 -10.24
C ASP A 126 0.04 21.68 -11.22
N LEU A 127 0.66 22.84 -11.41
CA LEU A 127 0.07 23.87 -12.24
C LEU A 127 0.47 23.61 -13.69
N ALA A 128 -0.53 23.25 -14.50
CA ALA A 128 -0.34 23.11 -15.94
C ALA A 128 0.14 24.44 -16.54
N SER A 129 1.17 24.36 -17.39
CA SER A 129 1.70 25.48 -18.16
C SER A 129 2.18 24.99 -19.52
N GLY A 130 1.88 25.74 -20.58
CA GLY A 130 2.27 25.38 -21.95
C GLY A 130 1.58 24.11 -22.44
N ASN A 131 2.36 23.12 -22.86
CA ASN A 131 1.84 21.87 -23.45
C ASN A 131 1.44 20.80 -22.42
N ASN A 132 1.54 21.09 -21.13
CA ASN A 132 1.15 20.15 -20.07
C ASN A 132 -0.37 19.97 -20.03
N LYS A 133 -0.83 18.74 -19.79
CA LYS A 133 -2.26 18.46 -19.63
C LYS A 133 -2.78 19.12 -18.35
N THR A 134 -3.89 19.86 -18.45
CA THR A 134 -4.65 20.33 -17.30
C THR A 134 -5.34 19.13 -16.64
N LEU A 135 -4.89 18.76 -15.45
CA LEU A 135 -5.48 17.69 -14.65
C LEU A 135 -6.16 18.32 -13.43
N PHE A 136 -7.48 18.13 -13.32
CA PHE A 136 -8.30 18.59 -12.18
C PHE A 136 -8.26 20.09 -11.87
N ASN A 137 -7.77 20.91 -12.81
CA ASN A 137 -7.73 22.36 -12.71
C ASN A 137 -8.14 23.01 -14.04
N HIS A 138 -9.11 23.95 -13.99
CA HIS A 138 -9.62 24.70 -15.14
C HIS A 138 -8.80 25.97 -15.46
N ILE A 139 -7.68 26.20 -14.74
CA ILE A 139 -6.79 27.34 -14.94
C ILE A 139 -6.00 27.16 -16.26
N SER A 140 -6.60 27.59 -17.37
CA SER A 140 -5.95 27.69 -18.69
C SER A 140 -4.84 28.74 -18.68
N ASP A 141 -3.96 28.71 -19.68
CA ASP A 141 -2.98 29.78 -19.91
C ASP A 141 -3.62 31.14 -20.24
N THR A 142 -4.92 31.16 -20.52
CA THR A 142 -5.72 32.38 -20.73
C THR A 142 -6.34 32.96 -19.44
N HIS A 143 -6.27 32.25 -18.32
CA HIS A 143 -6.74 32.75 -17.02
C HIS A 143 -5.65 33.62 -16.36
N ASN A 144 -6.04 34.80 -15.85
CA ASN A 144 -5.14 35.66 -15.09
C ASN A 144 -4.75 34.95 -13.78
N PHE A 145 -3.54 34.40 -13.74
CA PHE A 145 -2.99 33.71 -12.58
C PHE A 145 -1.73 34.45 -12.12
N SER A 146 -1.71 34.82 -10.85
CA SER A 146 -0.58 35.48 -10.20
C SER A 146 -0.43 35.00 -8.77
N LEU A 147 0.81 34.84 -8.30
CA LEU A 147 1.11 34.50 -6.92
C LEU A 147 1.33 35.77 -6.09
N SER A 148 1.01 35.72 -4.80
CA SER A 148 1.49 36.73 -3.84
C SER A 148 3.01 36.60 -3.67
N PRO A 149 3.71 37.62 -3.13
CA PRO A 149 5.13 37.50 -2.78
C PRO A 149 5.45 36.26 -1.92
N LYS A 150 4.62 36.00 -0.91
CA LYS A 150 4.71 34.79 -0.05
C LYS A 150 4.68 33.51 -0.89
N GLU A 151 3.64 33.33 -1.70
CA GLU A 151 3.50 32.12 -2.52
C GLU A 151 4.59 32.02 -3.58
N ALA A 152 5.02 33.15 -4.16
CA ALA A 152 6.12 33.16 -5.11
C ALA A 152 7.45 32.71 -4.47
N ALA A 153 7.72 33.09 -3.21
CA ALA A 153 8.88 32.61 -2.46
C ALA A 153 8.82 31.10 -2.18
N LEU A 154 7.67 30.60 -1.70
CA LEU A 154 7.47 29.17 -1.42
C LEU A 154 7.61 28.31 -2.69
N GLN A 155 6.93 28.71 -3.76
CA GLN A 155 6.99 27.98 -5.04
C GLN A 155 8.35 28.15 -5.74
N LEU A 156 9.09 29.23 -5.50
CA LEU A 156 10.47 29.35 -5.99
C LEU A 156 11.37 28.27 -5.38
N LEU A 157 11.23 27.96 -4.08
CA LEU A 157 11.99 26.87 -3.48
C LEU A 157 11.60 25.51 -4.08
N VAL A 158 10.29 25.23 -4.22
CA VAL A 158 9.81 24.02 -4.88
C VAL A 158 10.37 23.90 -6.30
N CYS A 159 10.39 25.00 -7.06
CA CYS A 159 10.97 25.04 -8.39
C CYS A 159 12.45 24.65 -8.38
N GLN A 160 13.23 25.12 -7.41
CA GLN A 160 14.66 24.85 -7.35
C GLN A 160 14.97 23.40 -6.92
N TYR A 161 14.09 22.77 -6.15
CA TYR A 161 14.33 21.43 -5.60
C TYR A 161 13.59 20.30 -6.31
N PHE A 162 12.40 20.55 -6.87
CA PHE A 162 11.50 19.52 -7.42
C PHE A 162 11.15 19.70 -8.90
N SER A 163 11.78 20.66 -9.61
CA SER A 163 11.54 20.79 -11.06
C SER A 163 11.96 19.53 -11.82
N LEU A 164 11.02 18.98 -12.59
CA LEU A 164 11.29 17.87 -13.51
C LEU A 164 12.16 18.33 -14.69
N GLY A 165 12.96 17.40 -15.19
CA GLY A 165 13.70 17.52 -16.43
C GLY A 165 12.84 17.19 -17.66
N GLY A 166 13.43 17.35 -18.85
CA GLY A 166 12.77 17.14 -20.13
C GLY A 166 12.31 18.45 -20.77
N GLY A 167 12.56 18.57 -22.08
CA GLY A 167 12.26 19.78 -22.86
C GLY A 167 13.47 20.70 -23.06
N VAL A 168 13.29 21.64 -23.99
CA VAL A 168 14.33 22.59 -24.42
C VAL A 168 14.26 23.84 -23.55
N SER A 169 15.39 24.25 -22.98
CA SER A 169 15.48 25.46 -22.15
C SER A 169 15.56 26.75 -22.99
N GLY A 170 16.02 26.67 -24.24
CA GLY A 170 16.25 27.82 -25.12
C GLY A 170 17.50 28.63 -24.72
N SER A 171 17.56 29.90 -25.11
CA SER A 171 18.71 30.79 -24.87
C SER A 171 18.36 32.02 -24.01
N SER A 172 19.36 32.61 -23.38
CA SER A 172 19.26 33.86 -22.61
C SER A 172 20.30 34.87 -23.07
N VAL A 173 20.04 36.14 -22.77
CA VAL A 173 20.96 37.23 -23.08
C VAL A 173 22.28 37.08 -22.31
N GLN A 174 22.20 36.64 -21.04
CA GLN A 174 23.35 36.58 -20.15
C GLN A 174 24.25 35.36 -20.41
N PHE A 175 23.67 34.20 -20.79
CA PHE A 175 24.40 32.93 -20.87
C PHE A 175 24.34 32.26 -22.24
N GLY A 176 23.66 32.85 -23.22
CA GLY A 176 23.47 32.24 -24.53
C GLY A 176 22.62 30.97 -24.44
N LYS A 177 23.00 29.93 -25.17
CA LYS A 177 22.23 28.66 -25.23
C LYS A 177 22.34 27.88 -23.92
N HIS A 178 21.20 27.56 -23.31
CA HIS A 178 21.13 26.68 -22.15
C HIS A 178 21.05 25.21 -22.56
N PRO A 179 21.52 24.28 -21.71
CA PRO A 179 21.29 22.86 -21.90
C PRO A 179 19.80 22.51 -21.72
N ASN A 180 19.44 21.27 -22.08
CA ASN A 180 18.09 20.76 -21.84
C ASN A 180 17.79 20.70 -20.34
N LEU A 181 16.50 20.76 -20.00
CA LEU A 181 16.06 20.71 -18.62
C LEU A 181 16.43 19.35 -18.00
N THR A 182 17.08 19.37 -16.84
CA THR A 182 17.39 18.17 -16.05
C THR A 182 16.63 18.21 -14.74
N ASN A 183 16.41 17.05 -14.12
CA ASN A 183 15.79 16.98 -12.80
C ASN A 183 16.56 17.84 -11.78
N ALA A 184 15.81 18.49 -10.90
CA ALA A 184 16.34 19.14 -9.70
C ALA A 184 16.74 18.11 -8.62
N PRO A 185 17.45 18.52 -7.54
CA PRO A 185 18.05 17.58 -6.59
C PRO A 185 17.09 16.61 -5.89
N LEU A 186 15.88 17.05 -5.53
CA LEU A 186 14.93 16.24 -4.75
C LEU A 186 13.93 15.46 -5.63
N VAL A 187 14.22 15.30 -6.92
CA VAL A 187 13.38 14.49 -7.83
C VAL A 187 13.88 13.05 -7.90
N GLY A 188 12.94 12.10 -7.80
CA GLY A 188 13.20 10.68 -8.07
C GLY A 188 13.39 9.82 -6.83
N GLY A 189 13.19 10.37 -5.63
CA GLY A 189 13.13 9.67 -4.34
C GLY A 189 12.20 10.41 -3.36
N ALA A 190 11.97 9.81 -2.21
CA ALA A 190 11.28 10.44 -1.09
C ALA A 190 12.30 11.13 -0.17
N VAL A 191 12.07 12.40 0.15
CA VAL A 191 12.74 13.12 1.23
C VAL A 191 12.24 12.53 2.54
N VAL A 192 13.15 12.05 3.37
CA VAL A 192 12.89 11.38 4.65
C VAL A 192 13.46 12.24 5.77
N LEU A 193 12.58 12.77 6.62
CA LEU A 193 12.95 13.65 7.73
C LEU A 193 12.42 13.07 9.04
N VAL A 194 13.27 13.09 10.07
CA VAL A 194 12.87 12.70 11.44
C VAL A 194 12.11 13.87 12.08
N GLU A 195 10.84 13.68 12.41
CA GLU A 195 10.03 14.64 13.15
C GLU A 195 10.09 14.32 14.66
N GLY A 196 10.48 15.32 15.46
CA GLY A 196 10.37 15.28 16.91
C GLY A 196 9.01 15.79 17.41
N GLU A 197 8.93 16.16 18.68
CA GLU A 197 7.72 16.73 19.29
C GLU A 197 7.50 18.21 18.92
N ASN A 198 8.53 18.87 18.40
CA ASN A 198 8.48 20.25 17.94
C ASN A 198 9.44 20.49 16.75
N LEU A 199 9.33 21.67 16.14
CA LEU A 199 10.13 22.03 14.97
C LEU A 199 11.63 22.16 15.28
N PHE A 200 12.01 22.59 16.49
CA PHE A 200 13.42 22.66 16.89
C PHE A 200 14.05 21.26 16.88
N GLN A 201 13.43 20.31 17.58
CA GLN A 201 13.87 18.90 17.60
C GLN A 201 13.91 18.32 16.19
N THR A 202 12.89 18.60 15.37
CA THR A 202 12.83 18.14 13.98
C THR A 202 14.03 18.66 13.17
N LEU A 203 14.36 19.94 13.29
CA LEU A 203 15.52 20.51 12.57
C LEU A 203 16.85 19.95 13.12
N MET A 204 17.03 19.85 14.43
CA MET A 204 18.25 19.27 15.04
C MET A 204 18.48 17.81 14.65
N LEU A 205 17.43 16.98 14.70
CA LEU A 205 17.50 15.56 14.33
C LEU A 205 17.82 15.33 12.84
N ASN A 206 17.70 16.37 12.00
CA ASN A 206 18.10 16.33 10.60
C ASN A 206 19.30 17.24 10.29
N LEU A 207 19.94 17.82 11.31
CA LEU A 207 21.13 18.67 11.19
C LEU A 207 22.44 17.88 11.28
N GLN A 208 22.41 16.54 11.12
CA GLN A 208 23.61 15.71 11.06
C GLN A 208 23.60 14.83 9.81
N MET A 209 24.45 15.16 8.83
CA MET A 209 24.64 14.34 7.64
C MET A 209 25.77 13.32 7.85
N PRO A 210 25.74 12.19 7.13
CA PRO A 210 26.82 11.20 7.19
C PRO A 210 28.15 11.88 6.87
N LYS A 211 29.16 11.67 7.73
CA LYS A 211 30.44 12.35 7.60
C LYS A 211 31.12 11.91 6.30
N ASN A 212 31.13 12.82 5.33
CA ASN A 212 31.93 12.69 4.14
C ASN A 212 32.94 13.83 4.13
N GLU A 213 34.19 13.50 4.45
CA GLU A 213 35.30 14.45 4.53
C GLU A 213 35.42 15.28 3.24
N GLN A 214 35.18 14.69 2.07
CA GLN A 214 35.23 15.41 0.80
C GLN A 214 34.15 16.49 0.67
N TRP A 215 32.98 16.31 1.29
CA TRP A 215 31.88 17.28 1.22
C TRP A 215 31.97 18.32 2.35
N LEU A 216 32.43 17.88 3.52
CA LEU A 216 32.42 18.65 4.77
C LEU A 216 33.70 19.46 4.99
N GLU A 217 34.83 19.08 4.40
CA GLU A 217 36.13 19.77 4.57
C GLU A 217 36.39 20.88 3.53
N HIS A 218 35.41 21.21 2.69
CA HIS A 218 35.58 22.28 1.71
C HIS A 218 35.62 23.67 2.36
N THR A 219 36.81 24.30 2.32
CA THR A 219 37.08 25.66 2.86
C THR A 219 36.38 26.81 2.12
N ILE A 220 35.66 26.53 1.02
CA ILE A 220 35.00 27.52 0.16
C ILE A 220 33.48 27.28 0.11
N ASP A 221 32.92 26.53 1.06
CA ASP A 221 31.47 26.30 1.10
C ASP A 221 30.71 27.62 1.27
N LEU A 222 29.75 27.86 0.37
CA LEU A 222 28.98 29.09 0.29
C LEU A 222 27.56 28.77 -0.17
N PRO A 223 26.52 29.06 0.64
CA PRO A 223 25.15 28.98 0.15
C PRO A 223 24.92 30.04 -0.91
N ILE A 224 23.90 29.82 -1.74
CA ILE A 224 23.67 30.59 -2.95
C ILE A 224 23.52 32.11 -2.73
N TRP A 225 23.04 32.54 -1.56
CA TRP A 225 22.87 33.95 -1.23
C TRP A 225 24.18 34.68 -0.88
N GLU A 226 25.20 33.95 -0.41
CA GLU A 226 26.55 34.50 -0.18
C GLU A 226 27.37 34.58 -1.47
N GLN A 227 26.99 33.84 -2.51
CA GLN A 227 27.70 33.84 -3.80
C GLN A 227 27.47 35.16 -4.55
N THR A 228 28.51 35.66 -5.22
CA THR A 228 28.47 36.91 -6.01
C THR A 228 28.47 36.67 -7.51
N GLU A 229 29.12 35.61 -7.96
CA GLU A 229 29.27 35.32 -9.38
C GLU A 229 28.02 34.64 -9.95
N PRO A 230 27.51 35.10 -11.12
CA PRO A 230 26.41 34.43 -11.79
C PRO A 230 26.86 33.07 -12.31
N GLU A 231 26.14 32.02 -11.93
CA GLU A 231 26.46 30.66 -12.31
C GLU A 231 26.12 30.41 -13.78
N LYS A 232 27.07 29.90 -14.55
CA LYS A 232 26.79 29.46 -15.93
C LYS A 232 25.95 28.18 -15.89
N PRO A 233 25.01 27.98 -16.83
CA PRO A 233 24.13 26.81 -16.86
C PRO A 233 24.86 25.58 -17.42
N GLN A 234 25.90 25.11 -16.73
CA GLN A 234 26.72 23.97 -17.10
C GLN A 234 27.13 23.19 -15.86
N THR A 235 27.53 21.94 -16.02
CA THR A 235 28.05 21.14 -14.90
C THR A 235 29.27 21.81 -14.28
N ARG A 236 29.27 21.93 -12.96
CA ARG A 236 30.40 22.35 -12.14
C ARG A 236 30.45 21.49 -10.87
N PRO A 237 31.61 21.35 -10.23
CA PRO A 237 31.66 20.77 -8.90
C PRO A 237 30.90 21.62 -7.89
N MET A 238 30.40 20.99 -6.83
CA MET A 238 29.85 21.74 -5.69
C MET A 238 30.99 22.40 -4.90
N LYS A 239 30.71 23.56 -4.30
CA LYS A 239 31.68 24.26 -3.45
C LYS A 239 31.74 23.71 -2.02
N GLY A 240 30.70 22.98 -1.62
CA GLY A 240 30.53 22.39 -0.30
C GLY A 240 29.05 22.05 -0.05
N LEU A 241 28.73 21.68 1.19
CA LEU A 241 27.40 21.21 1.55
C LEU A 241 26.32 22.29 1.42
N THR A 242 26.54 23.50 1.92
CA THR A 242 25.52 24.56 1.87
C THR A 242 25.28 25.07 0.45
N ASP A 243 26.28 25.02 -0.43
CA ASP A 243 26.09 25.21 -1.89
C ASP A 243 25.13 24.16 -2.47
N TYR A 244 25.28 22.89 -2.11
CA TYR A 244 24.38 21.82 -2.58
C TYR A 244 22.97 21.91 -1.98
N LEU A 245 22.84 22.23 -0.70
CA LEU A 245 21.54 22.41 -0.06
C LEU A 245 20.76 23.58 -0.68
N THR A 246 21.47 24.53 -1.29
CA THR A 246 20.91 25.72 -1.94
C THR A 246 21.11 25.72 -3.46
N TRP A 247 21.27 24.53 -4.06
CA TRP A 247 21.60 24.35 -5.46
C TRP A 247 20.60 25.05 -6.39
N ARG A 248 21.10 25.95 -7.25
CA ARG A 248 20.28 26.72 -8.19
C ARG A 248 20.04 25.92 -9.48
N ALA A 249 19.14 24.93 -9.41
CA ALA A 249 18.79 24.06 -10.54
C ALA A 249 18.12 24.80 -11.72
N ARG A 250 17.55 25.99 -11.47
CA ARG A 250 16.87 26.84 -12.47
C ARG A 250 17.35 28.28 -12.36
N HIS A 251 17.58 28.90 -13.52
CA HIS A 251 17.63 30.37 -13.59
C HIS A 251 16.20 30.89 -13.63
N VAL A 252 15.83 31.59 -12.57
CA VAL A 252 14.53 32.25 -12.43
C VAL A 252 14.77 33.74 -12.17
N ARG A 253 13.94 34.59 -12.79
CA ARG A 253 13.79 36.00 -12.42
C ARG A 253 12.31 36.35 -12.44
N LEU A 254 11.75 36.58 -11.26
CA LEU A 254 10.36 36.97 -11.10
C LEU A 254 10.14 38.41 -11.60
N ILE A 255 8.96 38.66 -12.19
CA ILE A 255 8.55 39.98 -12.67
C ILE A 255 7.34 40.40 -11.82
N PRO A 256 7.54 41.20 -10.76
CA PRO A 256 6.44 41.67 -9.93
C PRO A 256 5.65 42.76 -10.64
N ASP A 257 4.32 42.73 -10.49
CA ASP A 257 3.41 43.82 -10.82
C ASP A 257 3.50 44.93 -9.77
N SER A 258 2.76 46.03 -9.97
CA SER A 258 2.81 47.21 -9.08
C SER A 258 2.37 46.93 -7.64
N ASP A 259 1.53 45.91 -7.43
CA ASP A 259 1.07 45.43 -6.11
C ASP A 259 1.95 44.31 -5.54
N GLY A 260 3.00 43.92 -6.28
CA GLY A 260 3.96 42.89 -5.91
C GLY A 260 3.56 41.46 -6.23
N ARG A 261 2.37 41.25 -6.81
CA ARG A 261 1.99 39.93 -7.30
C ARG A 261 2.84 39.56 -8.51
N VAL A 262 3.03 38.26 -8.73
CA VAL A 262 3.88 37.76 -9.81
C VAL A 262 3.06 36.87 -10.73
N ALA A 263 2.82 37.32 -11.96
CA ALA A 263 2.18 36.51 -13.00
C ALA A 263 3.20 35.88 -13.98
N ARG A 264 4.35 36.55 -14.15
CA ARG A 264 5.35 36.21 -15.16
C ARG A 264 6.76 36.18 -14.59
N MET A 265 7.62 35.43 -15.25
CA MET A 265 9.04 35.32 -14.92
C MET A 265 9.89 35.02 -16.16
N PHE A 266 11.19 35.23 -16.06
CA PHE A 266 12.15 34.56 -16.94
C PHE A 266 12.55 33.22 -16.32
N PHE A 267 12.67 32.18 -17.17
CA PHE A 267 12.92 30.81 -16.74
C PHE A 267 13.86 30.10 -17.71
N ALA A 268 14.87 29.40 -17.19
CA ALA A 268 15.72 28.48 -17.93
C ALA A 268 16.37 27.44 -17.01
N GLN A 269 16.95 26.41 -17.61
CA GLN A 269 17.85 25.48 -16.94
C GLN A 269 19.02 26.26 -16.31
N GLY A 270 19.21 26.04 -15.01
CA GLY A 270 20.39 26.48 -14.26
C GLY A 270 21.42 25.37 -14.22
N LEU A 271 21.92 25.07 -13.02
CA LEU A 271 22.91 24.03 -12.83
C LEU A 271 22.30 22.61 -12.95
N PRO A 272 22.90 21.71 -13.76
CA PRO A 272 22.66 20.27 -13.62
C PRO A 272 23.08 19.79 -12.23
N ASN A 273 22.49 18.71 -11.72
CA ASN A 273 22.90 18.13 -10.44
C ASN A 273 24.40 17.77 -10.46
N PRO A 274 25.16 18.02 -9.37
CA PRO A 274 26.58 17.72 -9.30
C PRO A 274 26.81 16.21 -9.32
N LYS A 275 27.98 15.78 -9.80
CA LYS A 275 28.31 14.35 -9.90
C LYS A 275 28.71 13.76 -8.54
N GLU A 276 29.21 14.62 -7.65
CA GLU A 276 29.68 14.28 -6.31
C GLU A 276 28.54 13.84 -5.38
N MET A 277 27.30 14.24 -5.69
CA MET A 277 26.09 13.84 -4.97
C MET A 277 25.34 12.76 -5.75
N GLU A 278 25.92 11.56 -5.83
CA GLU A 278 25.23 10.40 -6.42
C GLU A 278 24.01 9.96 -5.60
N GLN A 279 24.05 10.18 -4.28
CA GLN A 279 23.00 9.87 -3.32
C GLN A 279 22.63 11.12 -2.54
N GLU A 280 21.35 11.48 -2.56
CA GLU A 280 20.81 12.59 -1.77
C GLU A 280 20.77 12.16 -0.29
N PRO A 281 21.43 12.87 0.64
CA PRO A 281 21.52 12.45 2.04
C PRO A 281 20.17 12.36 2.77
N TYR A 282 19.17 13.13 2.33
CA TYR A 282 17.82 13.03 2.90
C TYR A 282 16.95 11.97 2.22
N PHE A 283 17.48 11.18 1.28
CA PHE A 283 16.79 10.02 0.75
C PHE A 283 17.23 8.77 1.50
N ALA A 284 16.33 7.79 1.57
CA ALA A 284 16.70 6.41 1.84
C ALA A 284 16.82 5.63 0.52
N TYR A 285 17.65 4.59 0.51
CA TYR A 285 17.90 3.74 -0.65
C TYR A 285 17.70 2.27 -0.30
N ARG A 286 17.41 1.48 -1.33
CA ARG A 286 17.37 0.02 -1.27
C ARG A 286 18.20 -0.59 -2.39
N LEU A 287 18.64 -1.82 -2.18
CA LEU A 287 19.27 -2.62 -3.23
C LEU A 287 18.18 -3.35 -4.05
N ASN A 288 18.31 -3.31 -5.38
CA ASN A 288 17.51 -4.16 -6.25
C ASN A 288 18.12 -5.57 -6.33
N LYS A 289 17.58 -6.44 -7.21
CA LYS A 289 18.09 -7.81 -7.39
C LYS A 289 19.53 -7.89 -7.94
N ASP A 290 20.01 -6.81 -8.54
CA ASP A 290 21.34 -6.69 -9.15
C ASP A 290 22.32 -5.92 -8.24
N ASP A 291 21.95 -5.64 -7.00
CA ASP A 291 22.64 -4.76 -6.04
C ASP A 291 22.81 -3.30 -6.50
N LYS A 292 21.95 -2.84 -7.42
CA LYS A 292 21.87 -1.42 -7.77
C LYS A 292 21.10 -0.67 -6.68
N LYS A 293 21.69 0.42 -6.18
CA LYS A 293 21.06 1.36 -5.27
C LYS A 293 19.94 2.12 -5.97
N LEU A 294 18.73 2.03 -5.43
CA LEU A 294 17.57 2.75 -5.90
C LEU A 294 16.95 3.53 -4.74
N PRO A 295 16.64 4.82 -4.91
CA PRO A 295 15.97 5.58 -3.87
C PRO A 295 14.59 4.98 -3.57
N ILE A 296 14.19 5.03 -2.31
CA ILE A 296 12.81 4.77 -1.90
C ILE A 296 11.92 5.84 -2.53
N ARG A 297 10.78 5.41 -3.08
CA ARG A 297 9.82 6.27 -3.76
C ARG A 297 8.43 6.03 -3.19
N LEU A 298 7.64 7.10 -3.13
CA LEU A 298 6.22 7.04 -2.82
C LEU A 298 5.44 6.83 -4.12
N SER A 299 4.40 6.00 -4.07
CA SER A 299 3.56 5.69 -5.22
C SER A 299 2.18 5.19 -4.78
N PHE A 300 1.14 5.41 -5.60
CA PHE A 300 -0.20 4.89 -5.31
C PHE A 300 -0.27 3.35 -5.25
N GLU A 301 0.60 2.68 -6.00
CA GLU A 301 0.58 1.21 -6.14
C GLU A 301 1.23 0.47 -4.95
N ARG A 302 1.96 1.19 -4.09
CA ARG A 302 2.70 0.60 -2.97
C ARG A 302 2.62 1.49 -1.74
N ALA A 303 1.94 0.99 -0.71
CA ALA A 303 1.89 1.62 0.60
C ALA A 303 3.30 1.83 1.18
N CYS A 304 3.56 3.04 1.69
CA CYS A 304 4.87 3.48 2.16
C CYS A 304 5.48 2.58 3.25
N TRP A 305 4.65 2.10 4.18
CA TRP A 305 5.09 1.28 5.30
C TRP A 305 5.76 -0.03 4.88
N ARG A 306 5.52 -0.52 3.65
CA ARG A 306 6.19 -1.71 3.12
C ARG A 306 7.68 -1.51 2.92
N ASP A 307 8.14 -0.27 2.90
CA ASP A 307 9.55 0.09 2.80
C ASP A 307 10.18 0.47 4.15
N THR A 308 9.45 0.34 5.27
CA THR A 308 9.93 0.68 6.63
C THR A 308 11.25 -0.01 6.96
N ALA A 309 11.44 -1.30 6.61
CA ALA A 309 12.72 -1.96 6.86
C ALA A 309 13.90 -1.30 6.12
N ASN A 310 13.68 -0.78 4.90
CA ASN A 310 14.73 -0.05 4.16
C ASN A 310 15.03 1.32 4.80
N LEU A 311 14.11 1.87 5.60
CA LEU A 311 14.35 3.12 6.33
C LEU A 311 15.17 2.87 7.59
N LEU A 312 15.03 1.71 8.24
CA LEU A 312 15.53 1.48 9.61
C LEU A 312 16.76 0.55 9.70
N GLN A 313 17.02 -0.25 8.66
CA GLN A 313 18.04 -1.31 8.65
C GLN A 313 19.13 -1.06 7.61
N TYR A 314 20.27 -1.73 7.77
CA TYR A 314 21.29 -1.76 6.73
C TYR A 314 20.79 -2.49 5.48
N ALA A 315 21.17 -1.98 4.31
CA ALA A 315 20.88 -2.65 3.06
C ALA A 315 21.84 -3.83 2.87
N ARG A 316 21.29 -5.04 2.76
CA ARG A 316 22.08 -6.28 2.64
C ARG A 316 22.05 -6.78 1.20
N SER A 317 23.23 -7.02 0.62
CA SER A 317 23.35 -7.64 -0.69
C SER A 317 22.92 -9.12 -0.65
N LYS A 318 22.40 -9.61 -1.77
CA LYS A 318 22.13 -11.04 -1.94
C LYS A 318 23.36 -11.86 -2.32
N LYS A 319 24.45 -11.21 -2.71
CA LYS A 319 25.71 -11.87 -3.07
C LYS A 319 26.50 -12.16 -1.81
N THR A 320 27.05 -13.36 -1.72
CA THR A 320 27.84 -13.79 -0.55
C THR A 320 29.15 -13.02 -0.46
N GLY A 321 29.51 -12.57 0.75
CA GLY A 321 30.77 -11.86 1.03
C GLY A 321 30.74 -10.35 0.73
N ILE A 322 29.57 -9.79 0.40
CA ILE A 322 29.39 -8.34 0.32
C ILE A 322 28.86 -7.84 1.66
N ASP A 323 29.58 -6.88 2.24
CA ASP A 323 29.20 -6.25 3.50
C ASP A 323 27.90 -5.44 3.35
N PRO A 324 27.05 -5.38 4.39
CA PRO A 324 25.88 -4.49 4.40
C PRO A 324 26.30 -3.03 4.17
N GLU A 325 25.41 -2.20 3.62
CA GLU A 325 25.67 -0.76 3.42
C GLU A 325 24.64 0.07 4.18
N ASP A 326 25.08 1.19 4.78
CA ASP A 326 24.13 2.13 5.37
C ASP A 326 23.53 3.01 4.28
N LEU A 327 22.28 2.74 3.96
CA LEU A 327 21.52 3.41 2.91
C LEU A 327 20.32 4.20 3.47
N ARG A 328 20.31 4.42 4.80
CA ARG A 328 19.25 5.17 5.50
C ARG A 328 19.44 6.66 5.27
N SER A 329 18.42 7.48 5.52
CA SER A 329 18.56 8.93 5.43
C SER A 329 19.36 9.50 6.60
N ALA A 330 19.93 10.70 6.42
CA ALA A 330 20.79 11.39 7.37
C ALA A 330 20.27 11.36 8.82
N GLY A 331 19.02 11.78 9.04
CA GLY A 331 18.43 11.80 10.39
C GLY A 331 18.28 10.40 11.00
N ILE A 332 18.02 9.35 10.21
CA ILE A 332 17.98 7.99 10.74
C ILE A 332 19.38 7.46 11.04
N GLN A 333 20.39 7.84 10.24
CA GLN A 333 21.78 7.50 10.52
C GLN A 333 22.27 8.13 11.83
N LEU A 334 21.88 9.39 12.11
CA LEU A 334 22.10 10.02 13.42
C LEU A 334 21.52 9.18 14.55
N LEU A 335 20.21 8.85 14.49
CA LEU A 335 19.57 8.02 15.52
C LEU A 335 20.20 6.63 15.69
N ALA A 336 20.78 6.09 14.61
CA ALA A 336 21.46 4.81 14.64
C ALA A 336 22.86 4.87 15.27
N ALA A 337 23.52 6.02 15.19
CA ALA A 337 24.84 6.28 15.75
C ALA A 337 24.78 6.70 17.23
N GLU A 338 23.71 7.42 17.62
CA GLU A 338 23.63 8.06 18.93
C GLU A 338 22.87 7.24 19.97
N ASP A 339 23.49 7.04 21.13
CA ASP A 339 22.83 6.55 22.34
C ASP A 339 22.66 7.72 23.32
N ASN A 340 21.59 8.50 23.10
CA ASN A 340 21.28 9.72 23.86
C ASN A 340 19.93 9.55 24.60
N GLU A 341 19.96 9.68 25.94
CA GLU A 341 18.78 9.50 26.80
C GLU A 341 17.64 10.48 26.48
N LEU A 342 17.94 11.70 26.01
CA LEU A 342 16.93 12.67 25.61
C LEU A 342 16.24 12.23 24.33
N ILE A 343 16.98 11.70 23.36
CA ILE A 343 16.41 11.15 22.13
C ILE A 343 15.53 9.94 22.46
N ASP A 344 15.98 9.05 23.34
CA ASP A 344 15.26 7.84 23.75
C ASP A 344 13.89 8.14 24.40
N ALA A 345 13.72 9.31 25.01
CA ALA A 345 12.47 9.76 25.59
C ALA A 345 11.46 10.33 24.56
N LEU A 346 11.89 10.62 23.33
CA LEU A 346 11.05 11.31 22.35
C LEU A 346 10.08 10.38 21.62
N LYS A 347 8.92 10.93 21.29
CA LYS A 347 8.00 10.34 20.31
C LYS A 347 8.35 10.82 18.92
N LEU A 348 9.08 9.99 18.19
CA LEU A 348 9.54 10.31 16.85
C LEU A 348 8.58 9.83 15.77
N ASN A 349 8.53 10.58 14.69
CA ASN A 349 7.93 10.16 13.43
C ASN A 349 8.93 10.30 12.28
N CYS A 350 8.66 9.57 11.21
CA CYS A 350 9.37 9.68 9.96
C CYS A 350 8.43 10.32 8.93
N LEU A 351 8.74 11.56 8.53
CA LEU A 351 8.03 12.29 7.47
C LEU A 351 8.66 11.93 6.13
N LEU A 352 7.85 11.42 5.21
CA LEU A 352 8.25 11.15 3.84
C LEU A 352 7.49 12.06 2.87
N VAL A 353 8.24 12.84 2.08
CA VAL A 353 7.69 13.72 1.04
C VAL A 353 8.30 13.36 -0.29
N GLY A 354 7.47 13.14 -1.32
CA GLY A 354 7.96 12.74 -2.64
C GLY A 354 7.10 13.26 -3.77
N LEU A 355 7.73 13.45 -4.93
CA LEU A 355 7.07 13.71 -6.22
C LEU A 355 7.19 12.45 -7.08
N ASP A 356 6.05 11.81 -7.38
CA ASP A 356 6.00 10.71 -8.33
C ASP A 356 5.78 11.26 -9.74
N ASN A 357 6.53 10.69 -10.69
CA ASN A 357 6.60 11.19 -12.05
C ASN A 357 6.91 10.08 -13.05
N ASN A 358 6.32 10.20 -14.24
CA ASN A 358 6.70 9.39 -15.39
C ASN A 358 7.45 10.25 -16.39
N LYS A 359 8.78 10.10 -16.42
CA LYS A 359 9.71 10.97 -17.17
C LYS A 359 9.51 12.43 -16.76
N ALA A 360 9.10 13.30 -17.68
CA ALA A 360 8.88 14.72 -17.44
C ALA A 360 7.47 15.05 -16.91
N ASN A 361 6.59 14.05 -16.76
CA ASN A 361 5.20 14.27 -16.35
C ASN A 361 5.06 14.03 -14.84
N PRO A 362 4.69 15.04 -14.05
CA PRO A 362 4.32 14.83 -12.65
C PRO A 362 3.00 14.05 -12.61
N LEU A 363 2.92 13.05 -11.73
CA LEU A 363 1.71 12.24 -11.52
C LEU A 363 0.99 12.69 -10.25
N CYS A 364 1.74 12.82 -9.16
CA CYS A 364 1.23 13.19 -7.84
C CYS A 364 2.39 13.52 -6.90
N TRP A 365 2.09 14.17 -5.78
CA TRP A 365 2.98 14.24 -4.64
C TRP A 365 2.37 13.51 -3.46
N PHE A 366 3.22 13.12 -2.52
CA PHE A 366 2.84 12.39 -1.33
C PHE A 366 3.41 13.05 -0.09
N GLU A 367 2.66 12.92 0.99
CA GLU A 367 3.09 13.15 2.35
C GLU A 367 2.65 11.93 3.16
N GLU A 368 3.61 11.22 3.73
CA GLU A 368 3.38 10.07 4.59
C GLU A 368 4.07 10.31 5.92
N ARG A 369 3.44 9.91 7.02
CA ARG A 369 4.07 9.94 8.35
C ARG A 369 3.98 8.55 8.95
N LEU A 370 5.13 8.02 9.32
CA LEU A 370 5.24 6.71 9.95
C LEU A 370 5.75 6.88 11.39
N PRO A 371 5.16 6.19 12.39
CA PRO A 371 5.74 6.14 13.72
C PRO A 371 7.17 5.60 13.67
N LEU A 372 8.11 6.29 14.32
CA LEU A 372 9.52 5.92 14.35
C LEU A 372 9.89 5.45 15.75
N SER A 373 9.90 4.13 15.95
CA SER A 373 10.34 3.52 17.20
C SER A 373 11.84 3.27 17.17
N LEU A 374 12.59 3.88 18.09
CA LEU A 374 14.05 3.82 18.14
C LEU A 374 14.57 2.39 18.29
N ASN A 375 13.87 1.55 19.06
CA ASN A 375 14.24 0.16 19.25
C ASN A 375 14.13 -0.69 17.96
N LEU A 376 13.51 -0.19 16.89
CA LEU A 376 13.45 -0.85 15.58
C LEU A 376 14.60 -0.46 14.65
N ILE A 377 15.32 0.62 14.97
CA ILE A 377 16.49 1.06 14.23
C ILE A 377 17.64 0.09 14.53
N GLU A 378 18.29 -0.39 13.48
CA GLU A 378 19.50 -1.20 13.63
C GLU A 378 20.66 -0.28 14.05
N LYS A 379 20.96 -0.26 15.36
CA LYS A 379 22.22 0.27 15.91
C LYS A 379 23.39 -0.56 15.35
N ASP A 380 24.56 0.05 15.17
CA ASP A 380 25.67 -0.43 14.33
C ASP A 380 26.02 -1.95 14.42
N ARG A 381 26.64 -2.48 13.35
CA ARG A 381 26.71 -3.90 12.91
C ARG A 381 27.08 -4.96 13.96
N ALA A 382 27.63 -4.58 15.11
CA ALA A 382 28.01 -5.49 16.18
C ALA A 382 26.83 -5.91 17.09
N SER A 383 25.68 -5.22 17.04
CA SER A 383 24.56 -5.47 17.94
C SER A 383 23.37 -6.12 17.23
N HIS A 384 23.00 -7.35 17.62
CA HIS A 384 21.85 -8.04 17.05
C HIS A 384 20.54 -7.49 17.64
N ASN A 385 19.87 -6.62 16.89
CA ASN A 385 18.56 -6.12 17.28
C ASN A 385 17.45 -7.14 16.93
N GLN A 386 16.90 -7.83 17.93
CA GLN A 386 15.81 -8.80 17.72
C GLN A 386 14.55 -8.15 17.12
N PHE A 387 14.29 -6.89 17.43
CA PHE A 387 13.09 -6.18 16.99
C PHE A 387 13.16 -5.83 15.50
N SER A 388 14.34 -5.42 15.00
CA SER A 388 14.55 -5.21 13.56
C SER A 388 14.35 -6.50 12.77
N THR A 389 14.83 -7.63 13.29
CA THR A 389 14.58 -8.96 12.70
C THR A 389 13.09 -9.32 12.70
N HIS A 390 12.35 -8.94 13.75
CA HIS A 390 10.91 -9.19 13.83
C HIS A 390 10.11 -8.32 12.86
N LEU A 391 10.49 -7.06 12.68
CA LEU A 391 9.94 -6.16 11.66
C LEU A 391 10.10 -6.76 10.26
N LEU A 392 11.32 -7.19 9.91
CA LEU A 392 11.62 -7.80 8.60
C LEU A 392 10.73 -9.02 8.34
N LYS A 393 10.70 -9.97 9.30
CA LYS A 393 9.85 -11.17 9.21
C LYS A 393 8.36 -10.83 9.11
N GLY A 394 7.92 -9.77 9.78
CA GLY A 394 6.55 -9.26 9.69
C GLY A 394 6.21 -8.77 8.27
N LEU A 395 7.09 -7.96 7.66
CA LEU A 395 6.94 -7.51 6.28
C LEU A 395 6.95 -8.69 5.29
N GLU A 396 7.90 -9.62 5.44
CA GLU A 396 7.97 -10.84 4.63
C GLU A 396 6.71 -11.69 4.75
N THR A 397 6.13 -11.80 5.95
CA THR A 397 4.86 -12.51 6.17
C THR A 397 3.72 -11.88 5.38
N ALA A 398 3.61 -10.55 5.39
CA ALA A 398 2.55 -9.84 4.65
C ALA A 398 2.72 -9.98 3.12
N GLU A 399 3.95 -9.91 2.60
CA GLU A 399 4.25 -10.13 1.18
C GLU A 399 4.01 -11.60 0.78
N ALA A 400 4.35 -12.57 1.62
CA ALA A 400 4.10 -13.99 1.36
C ALA A 400 2.60 -14.31 1.30
N ILE A 401 1.81 -13.77 2.24
CA ILE A 401 0.34 -13.90 2.25
C ILE A 401 -0.29 -13.22 1.03
N HIS A 402 0.21 -12.05 0.63
CA HIS A 402 -0.22 -11.40 -0.62
C HIS A 402 0.06 -12.25 -1.85
N ALA A 403 1.23 -12.91 -1.91
CA ALA A 403 1.56 -13.82 -3.00
C ALA A 403 0.61 -15.04 -3.06
N GLN A 404 0.19 -15.57 -1.90
CA GLN A 404 -0.82 -16.63 -1.82
C GLN A 404 -2.19 -16.15 -2.33
N LEU A 405 -2.61 -14.94 -1.94
CA LEU A 405 -3.81 -14.29 -2.47
C LEU A 405 -3.76 -14.14 -4.00
N LEU A 406 -2.66 -13.63 -4.55
CA LEU A 406 -2.48 -13.51 -6.00
C LEU A 406 -2.48 -14.88 -6.70
N SER A 407 -1.92 -15.91 -6.06
CA SER A 407 -1.94 -17.28 -6.58
C SER A 407 -3.36 -17.83 -6.68
N ALA A 408 -4.18 -17.64 -5.64
CA ALA A 408 -5.59 -18.02 -5.66
C ALA A 408 -6.38 -17.25 -6.73
N VAL A 409 -6.19 -15.93 -6.84
CA VAL A 409 -6.85 -15.13 -7.87
C VAL A 409 -6.38 -15.51 -9.28
N ARG A 410 -5.13 -15.95 -9.45
CA ARG A 410 -4.65 -16.52 -10.72
C ARG A 410 -5.38 -17.82 -11.07
N THR A 411 -5.60 -18.70 -10.10
CA THR A 411 -6.43 -19.91 -10.30
C THR A 411 -7.84 -19.56 -10.73
N PHE A 412 -8.46 -18.56 -10.10
CA PHE A 412 -9.78 -18.08 -10.50
C PHE A 412 -9.77 -17.47 -11.91
N ALA A 413 -8.81 -16.58 -12.21
CA ALA A 413 -8.68 -15.92 -13.50
C ALA A 413 -8.51 -16.91 -14.66
N SER A 414 -7.76 -18.00 -14.47
CA SER A 414 -7.61 -19.06 -15.48
C SER A 414 -8.94 -19.73 -15.85
N HIS A 415 -9.89 -19.85 -14.91
CA HIS A 415 -11.20 -20.42 -15.17
C HIS A 415 -12.17 -19.46 -15.89
N LEU A 416 -11.89 -18.16 -15.85
CA LEU A 416 -12.65 -17.15 -16.60
C LEU A 416 -12.24 -17.09 -18.08
N LEU A 417 -11.13 -17.72 -18.44
CA LEU A 417 -10.56 -17.68 -19.79
C LEU A 417 -10.75 -19.04 -20.51
N PRO A 418 -10.67 -19.08 -21.85
CA PRO A 418 -10.67 -20.32 -22.60
C PRO A 418 -9.49 -21.24 -22.21
N GLU A 419 -9.68 -22.55 -22.35
CA GLU A 419 -8.58 -23.50 -22.17
C GLU A 419 -7.42 -23.18 -23.12
N GLY A 420 -6.18 -23.26 -22.61
CA GLY A 420 -4.99 -22.89 -23.37
C GLY A 420 -4.71 -21.38 -23.45
N ALA A 421 -5.42 -20.54 -22.68
CA ALA A 421 -5.12 -19.11 -22.57
C ALA A 421 -3.65 -18.87 -22.18
N ARG A 422 -3.03 -17.84 -22.76
CA ARG A 422 -1.61 -17.56 -22.52
C ARG A 422 -1.43 -17.00 -21.11
N VAL A 423 -0.24 -17.21 -20.54
CA VAL A 423 0.15 -16.69 -19.22
C VAL A 423 -0.05 -15.17 -19.11
N GLN A 424 0.20 -14.43 -20.19
CA GLN A 424 0.01 -12.98 -20.22
C GLN A 424 -1.47 -12.58 -20.11
N ASP A 425 -2.38 -13.35 -20.72
CA ASP A 425 -3.81 -13.08 -20.69
C ASP A 425 -4.36 -13.32 -19.28
N VAL A 426 -3.90 -14.38 -18.60
CA VAL A 426 -4.21 -14.65 -17.19
C VAL A 426 -3.67 -13.53 -16.29
N THR A 427 -2.42 -13.08 -16.51
CA THR A 427 -1.80 -12.01 -15.72
C THR A 427 -2.58 -10.70 -15.87
N THR A 428 -2.94 -10.32 -17.09
CA THR A 428 -3.80 -9.15 -17.37
C THR A 428 -5.15 -9.28 -16.67
N LYS A 429 -5.72 -10.49 -16.62
CA LYS A 429 -6.98 -10.73 -15.92
C LYS A 429 -6.83 -10.59 -14.41
N VAL A 430 -5.75 -11.08 -13.80
CA VAL A 430 -5.44 -10.88 -12.38
C VAL A 430 -5.28 -9.39 -12.05
N GLU A 431 -4.56 -8.64 -12.90
CA GLU A 431 -4.41 -7.19 -12.78
C GLU A 431 -5.77 -6.47 -12.86
N SER A 432 -6.69 -6.93 -13.72
CA SER A 432 -8.04 -6.36 -13.81
C SER A 432 -8.92 -6.64 -12.58
N ILE A 433 -8.75 -7.81 -11.95
CA ILE A 433 -9.47 -8.17 -10.70
C ILE A 433 -8.92 -7.35 -9.53
N ASN A 434 -7.60 -7.12 -9.54
CA ASN A 434 -6.85 -6.31 -8.57
C ASN A 434 -7.23 -6.60 -7.10
N PRO A 435 -6.92 -7.80 -6.56
CA PRO A 435 -7.16 -8.09 -5.15
C PRO A 435 -6.29 -7.24 -4.22
N SER A 436 -5.13 -6.77 -4.70
CA SER A 436 -4.17 -5.94 -3.96
C SER A 436 -4.81 -4.66 -3.41
N ARG A 437 -5.76 -4.05 -4.15
CA ARG A 437 -6.47 -2.83 -3.73
C ARG A 437 -7.30 -3.00 -2.45
N PHE A 438 -7.69 -4.23 -2.13
CA PHE A 438 -8.43 -4.56 -0.90
C PHE A 438 -7.54 -5.08 0.22
N TYR A 439 -6.29 -5.47 -0.09
CA TYR A 439 -5.35 -6.05 0.85
C TYR A 439 -4.46 -4.99 1.50
N TRP A 440 -3.66 -4.28 0.70
CA TRP A 440 -2.63 -3.39 1.24
C TRP A 440 -3.18 -2.21 2.05
N PRO A 441 -4.22 -1.47 1.60
CA PRO A 441 -4.72 -0.33 2.38
C PRO A 441 -5.32 -0.75 3.72
N LYS A 442 -5.98 -1.92 3.77
CA LYS A 442 -6.58 -2.46 5.01
C LYS A 442 -5.54 -2.90 6.03
N LEU A 443 -4.28 -3.10 5.62
CA LEU A 443 -3.21 -3.48 6.53
C LEU A 443 -2.55 -2.30 7.24
N ASN A 444 -2.77 -1.05 6.81
CA ASN A 444 -2.09 0.12 7.39
C ASN A 444 -2.29 0.19 8.92
N GLU A 445 -3.54 0.15 9.38
CA GLU A 445 -3.86 0.23 10.81
C GLU A 445 -3.27 -0.95 11.60
N SER A 446 -3.42 -2.16 11.08
CA SER A 446 -2.86 -3.36 11.72
C SER A 446 -1.32 -3.33 11.75
N PHE A 447 -0.69 -2.67 10.77
CA PHE A 447 0.76 -2.52 10.73
C PHE A 447 1.24 -1.52 11.78
N GLU A 448 0.55 -0.39 11.96
CA GLU A 448 0.85 0.55 13.05
C GLU A 448 0.73 -0.11 14.42
N GLN A 449 -0.33 -0.92 14.63
CA GLN A 449 -0.49 -1.72 15.84
C GLN A 449 0.64 -2.74 16.02
N PHE A 450 1.11 -3.35 14.93
CA PHE A 450 2.24 -4.26 14.93
C PHE A 450 3.54 -3.55 15.33
N ILE A 451 3.82 -2.36 14.77
CA ILE A 451 4.99 -1.53 15.15
C ILE A 451 4.93 -1.18 16.63
N TRP A 452 3.78 -0.73 17.13
CA TRP A 452 3.61 -0.39 18.54
C TRP A 452 3.78 -1.60 19.48
N ALA A 453 3.29 -2.76 19.05
CA ALA A 453 3.45 -4.02 19.80
C ALA A 453 4.90 -4.51 19.81
N LEU A 454 5.65 -4.34 18.72
CA LEU A 454 7.10 -4.59 18.69
C LEU A 454 7.85 -3.64 19.61
N ASN A 455 7.50 -2.35 19.60
CA ASN A 455 8.09 -1.35 20.50
C ASN A 455 7.88 -1.72 21.98
N SER A 456 6.69 -2.23 22.31
CA SER A 456 6.32 -2.64 23.67
C SER A 456 6.78 -4.07 24.05
N ASN A 457 7.60 -4.72 23.21
CA ASN A 457 8.09 -6.09 23.39
C ASN A 457 6.99 -7.13 23.64
N SER A 458 5.86 -7.00 22.94
CA SER A 458 4.75 -7.96 23.04
C SER A 458 5.10 -9.29 22.37
N VAL A 459 5.00 -10.38 23.13
CA VAL A 459 5.28 -11.76 22.65
C VAL A 459 4.32 -12.17 21.53
N ASP A 460 3.09 -11.64 21.54
CA ASP A 460 2.02 -11.99 20.59
C ASP A 460 2.00 -11.09 19.33
N ALA A 461 2.90 -10.10 19.22
CA ALA A 461 2.90 -9.17 18.09
C ALA A 461 2.90 -9.88 16.73
N LYS A 462 3.73 -10.93 16.58
CA LYS A 462 3.85 -11.69 15.32
C LYS A 462 2.62 -12.53 15.02
N SER A 463 2.03 -13.17 16.04
CA SER A 463 0.88 -14.06 15.86
C SER A 463 -0.36 -13.24 15.50
N HIS A 464 -0.57 -12.10 16.17
CA HIS A 464 -1.62 -11.14 15.84
C HIS A 464 -1.46 -10.54 14.44
N TRP A 465 -0.25 -10.09 14.09
CA TRP A 465 0.03 -9.56 12.75
C TRP A 465 -0.25 -10.59 11.65
N ARG A 466 0.26 -11.82 11.81
CA ARG A 466 0.01 -12.90 10.84
C ARG A 466 -1.49 -13.18 10.67
N LYS A 467 -2.24 -13.24 11.77
CA LYS A 467 -3.69 -13.45 11.76
C LYS A 467 -4.43 -12.30 11.06
N ALA A 468 -4.03 -11.06 11.30
CA ALA A 468 -4.56 -9.89 10.61
C ALA A 468 -4.34 -10.00 9.09
N CYS A 469 -3.12 -10.30 8.65
CA CYS A 469 -2.80 -10.53 7.24
C CYS A 469 -3.63 -11.65 6.62
N GLN A 470 -3.78 -12.79 7.29
CA GLN A 470 -4.60 -13.91 6.79
C GLN A 470 -6.07 -13.52 6.63
N ASN A 471 -6.66 -12.89 7.64
CA ASN A 471 -8.05 -12.45 7.62
C ASN A 471 -8.31 -11.41 6.53
N ILE A 472 -7.42 -10.43 6.40
CA ILE A 472 -7.51 -9.38 5.39
C ILE A 472 -7.29 -9.96 3.98
N ALA A 473 -6.41 -10.95 3.81
CA ALA A 473 -6.23 -11.63 2.52
C ALA A 473 -7.51 -12.37 2.09
N MET A 474 -8.17 -13.07 3.00
CA MET A 474 -9.45 -13.73 2.70
C MET A 474 -10.52 -12.71 2.34
N ALA A 475 -10.66 -11.65 3.13
CA ALA A 475 -11.62 -10.58 2.85
C ALA A 475 -11.31 -9.84 1.54
N ALA A 476 -10.03 -9.70 1.18
CA ALA A 476 -9.59 -9.10 -0.08
C ALA A 476 -9.93 -10.00 -1.28
N PHE A 477 -9.78 -11.32 -1.15
CA PHE A 477 -10.22 -12.28 -2.14
C PHE A 477 -11.74 -12.18 -2.38
N GLU A 478 -12.52 -12.23 -1.29
CA GLU A 478 -13.98 -12.14 -1.35
C GLU A 478 -14.43 -10.80 -1.95
N GLY A 479 -13.86 -9.68 -1.50
CA GLY A 479 -14.17 -8.35 -2.02
C GLY A 479 -13.81 -8.15 -3.50
N ALA A 480 -12.67 -8.69 -3.94
CA ALA A 480 -12.28 -8.62 -5.36
C ALA A 480 -13.10 -9.52 -6.28
N THR A 481 -13.70 -10.59 -5.76
CA THR A 481 -14.41 -11.58 -6.55
C THR A 481 -15.93 -11.54 -6.39
N GLN A 482 -16.46 -10.71 -5.49
CA GLN A 482 -17.89 -10.62 -5.15
C GLN A 482 -18.81 -10.49 -6.37
N SER A 483 -18.46 -9.66 -7.35
CA SER A 483 -19.28 -9.47 -8.56
C SER A 483 -19.43 -10.75 -9.39
N TRP A 484 -18.53 -11.71 -9.24
CA TRP A 484 -18.49 -12.95 -9.99
C TRP A 484 -19.22 -14.12 -9.31
N CYS A 485 -19.71 -13.93 -8.08
CA CYS A 485 -20.57 -14.91 -7.41
C CYS A 485 -21.88 -15.15 -8.20
N TYR A 486 -22.32 -14.17 -8.96
CA TYR A 486 -23.48 -14.24 -9.87
C TYR A 486 -23.12 -14.67 -11.31
N GLY A 487 -21.87 -15.07 -11.55
CA GLY A 487 -21.43 -15.59 -12.84
C GLY A 487 -21.93 -17.01 -13.10
N GLY A 488 -21.80 -17.46 -14.36
CA GLY A 488 -22.14 -18.85 -14.75
C GLY A 488 -21.16 -19.88 -14.18
N VAL A 489 -21.45 -21.17 -14.40
CA VAL A 489 -20.73 -22.33 -13.83
C VAL A 489 -19.20 -22.19 -13.81
N LYS A 490 -18.58 -21.76 -14.91
CA LYS A 490 -17.12 -21.65 -15.00
C LYS A 490 -16.55 -20.69 -13.94
N ALA A 491 -17.22 -19.57 -13.71
CA ALA A 491 -16.84 -18.61 -12.69
C ALA A 491 -17.03 -19.20 -11.29
N GLN A 492 -18.16 -19.86 -11.02
CA GLN A 492 -18.44 -20.50 -9.73
C GLN A 492 -17.42 -21.61 -9.40
N LYS A 493 -17.12 -22.49 -10.37
CA LYS A 493 -16.08 -23.52 -10.25
C LYS A 493 -14.72 -22.91 -9.93
N GLY A 494 -14.31 -21.91 -10.71
CA GLY A 494 -13.05 -21.22 -10.50
C GLY A 494 -12.95 -20.56 -9.12
N LEU A 495 -14.05 -19.92 -8.69
CA LEU A 495 -14.14 -19.25 -7.38
C LEU A 495 -14.00 -20.24 -6.23
N SER A 496 -14.72 -21.37 -6.30
CA SER A 496 -14.66 -22.44 -5.30
C SER A 496 -13.26 -23.03 -5.16
N LEU A 497 -12.60 -23.34 -6.28
CA LEU A 497 -11.24 -23.89 -6.28
C LEU A 497 -10.20 -22.89 -5.77
N ALA A 498 -10.31 -21.62 -6.18
CA ALA A 498 -9.43 -20.57 -5.73
C ALA A 498 -9.59 -20.27 -4.23
N LYS A 499 -10.84 -20.23 -3.72
CA LYS A 499 -11.12 -20.04 -2.30
C LYS A 499 -10.54 -21.18 -1.47
N GLN A 500 -10.74 -22.43 -1.91
CA GLN A 500 -10.19 -23.60 -1.24
C GLN A 500 -8.66 -23.53 -1.17
N GLN A 501 -8.01 -23.26 -2.30
CA GLN A 501 -6.56 -23.09 -2.36
C GLN A 501 -6.08 -22.02 -1.37
N LEU A 502 -6.80 -20.89 -1.28
CA LEU A 502 -6.45 -19.82 -0.35
C LEU A 502 -6.63 -20.24 1.12
N GLU A 503 -7.74 -20.89 1.46
CA GLU A 503 -8.00 -21.39 2.82
C GLU A 503 -6.93 -22.40 3.26
N GLU A 504 -6.58 -23.35 2.40
CA GLU A 504 -5.55 -24.37 2.67
C GLU A 504 -4.18 -23.73 2.88
N THR A 505 -3.78 -22.79 2.00
CA THR A 505 -2.48 -22.12 2.09
C THR A 505 -2.37 -21.16 3.27
N LEU A 506 -3.44 -20.47 3.65
CA LEU A 506 -3.43 -19.54 4.78
C LEU A 506 -3.49 -20.26 6.13
N TYR A 507 -4.36 -21.25 6.28
CA TYR A 507 -4.70 -21.82 7.59
C TYR A 507 -4.20 -23.24 7.81
N GLY A 508 -3.68 -23.91 6.77
CA GLY A 508 -3.27 -25.33 6.86
C GLY A 508 -4.43 -26.27 7.16
N ARG A 509 -5.67 -25.81 6.98
CA ARG A 509 -6.89 -26.59 7.20
C ARG A 509 -7.55 -26.87 5.86
N SER A 510 -7.86 -28.14 5.60
CA SER A 510 -8.93 -28.46 4.67
C SER A 510 -10.24 -27.98 5.30
N TRP A 511 -11.11 -27.36 4.50
CA TRP A 511 -12.38 -26.84 5.00
C TRP A 511 -13.15 -27.96 5.70
N GLN A 512 -13.34 -27.82 7.01
CA GLN A 512 -14.25 -28.66 7.79
C GLN A 512 -15.21 -27.69 8.47
N ARG A 513 -16.35 -27.44 7.84
CA ARG A 513 -17.46 -26.83 8.58
C ARG A 513 -18.04 -27.91 9.47
N HIS A 514 -18.14 -27.64 10.76
CA HIS A 514 -18.99 -28.43 11.66
C HIS A 514 -20.38 -28.51 11.02
N VAL A 515 -20.77 -29.70 10.55
CA VAL A 515 -22.10 -29.94 10.02
C VAL A 515 -23.02 -29.97 11.23
N TYR A 516 -23.69 -28.86 11.50
CA TYR A 516 -24.76 -28.81 12.49
C TYR A 516 -26.06 -29.22 11.79
N TRP A 517 -26.64 -30.36 12.19
CA TRP A 517 -27.98 -30.72 11.75
C TRP A 517 -28.98 -30.23 12.79
N SER A 518 -29.96 -29.47 12.32
CA SER A 518 -31.11 -29.08 13.14
C SER A 518 -31.87 -30.29 13.69
N GLN A 519 -32.58 -30.08 14.79
CA GLN A 519 -33.29 -31.16 15.49
C GLN A 519 -34.39 -31.80 14.61
N ASP A 520 -35.11 -31.00 13.82
CA ASP A 520 -36.14 -31.50 12.90
C ASP A 520 -35.54 -32.36 11.77
N THR A 521 -34.39 -31.98 11.20
CA THR A 521 -33.64 -32.82 10.24
C THR A 521 -33.26 -34.16 10.86
N GLN A 522 -32.80 -34.16 12.11
CA GLN A 522 -32.40 -35.40 12.79
C GLN A 522 -33.60 -36.31 13.04
N GLU A 523 -34.72 -35.76 13.52
CA GLU A 523 -35.94 -36.50 13.83
C GLU A 523 -36.56 -37.13 12.58
N ILE A 524 -36.71 -36.37 11.49
CA ILE A 524 -37.27 -36.88 10.24
C ILE A 524 -36.37 -37.95 9.62
N VAL A 525 -35.05 -37.73 9.55
CA VAL A 525 -34.13 -38.71 8.94
C VAL A 525 -34.05 -39.98 9.78
N LYS A 526 -34.12 -39.88 11.11
CA LYS A 526 -34.21 -41.05 12.00
C LYS A 526 -35.43 -41.91 11.70
N GLU A 527 -36.61 -41.31 11.55
CA GLU A 527 -37.82 -42.05 11.19
C GLU A 527 -37.75 -42.61 9.75
N LEU A 528 -37.16 -41.87 8.81
CA LEU A 528 -36.93 -42.38 7.44
C LEU A 528 -36.07 -43.65 7.46
N TYR A 529 -34.95 -43.66 8.20
CA TYR A 529 -34.13 -44.87 8.34
C TYR A 529 -34.85 -46.01 9.07
N ARG A 530 -35.74 -45.71 10.03
CA ARG A 530 -36.60 -46.71 10.66
C ARG A 530 -37.54 -47.36 9.65
N TRP A 531 -38.14 -46.59 8.74
CA TRP A 531 -39.01 -47.11 7.68
C TRP A 531 -38.24 -47.80 6.54
N GLY A 532 -37.02 -47.34 6.28
CA GLY A 532 -36.09 -47.90 5.30
C GLY A 532 -35.23 -49.05 5.82
N ASN A 533 -35.52 -49.61 7.00
CA ASN A 533 -34.72 -50.67 7.60
C ASN A 533 -34.60 -51.88 6.62
N PRO A 534 -33.37 -52.37 6.33
CA PRO A 534 -33.16 -53.49 5.40
C PRO A 534 -33.89 -54.78 5.77
N ASP A 535 -34.02 -55.07 7.07
CA ASP A 535 -34.62 -56.30 7.58
C ASP A 535 -36.16 -56.23 7.56
N THR A 536 -36.72 -55.05 7.80
CA THR A 536 -38.17 -54.84 7.96
C THR A 536 -38.68 -53.55 7.30
N PRO A 537 -38.53 -53.40 5.96
CA PRO A 537 -38.88 -52.14 5.30
C PRO A 537 -40.40 -51.92 5.27
N ARG A 538 -40.84 -50.71 5.65
CA ARG A 538 -42.23 -50.25 5.52
C ARG A 538 -42.55 -49.87 4.08
N ARG A 539 -42.71 -50.89 3.23
CA ARG A 539 -42.86 -50.75 1.77
C ARG A 539 -44.08 -49.90 1.37
N ASP A 540 -45.14 -49.95 2.16
CA ASP A 540 -46.34 -49.11 2.05
C ASP A 540 -45.99 -47.61 2.14
N ILE A 541 -45.27 -47.22 3.19
CA ILE A 541 -44.86 -45.84 3.43
C ILE A 541 -43.84 -45.40 2.36
N LEU A 542 -42.83 -46.22 2.09
CA LEU A 542 -41.81 -45.91 1.08
C LEU A 542 -42.39 -45.79 -0.35
N ALA A 543 -43.48 -46.49 -0.66
CA ALA A 543 -44.18 -46.33 -1.93
C ALA A 543 -44.92 -44.99 -2.00
N ALA A 544 -45.59 -44.58 -0.91
CA ALA A 544 -46.26 -43.29 -0.81
C ALA A 544 -45.27 -42.11 -0.90
N LEU A 545 -44.14 -42.19 -0.21
CA LEU A 545 -43.05 -41.21 -0.28
C LEU A 545 -42.43 -41.13 -1.68
N ARG A 546 -42.22 -42.25 -2.37
CA ARG A 546 -41.75 -42.23 -3.77
C ARG A 546 -42.76 -41.58 -4.70
N LYS A 547 -44.05 -41.81 -4.47
CA LYS A 547 -45.12 -41.20 -5.26
C LYS A 547 -45.15 -39.68 -5.11
N SER A 548 -44.78 -39.14 -3.94
CA SER A 548 -44.72 -37.69 -3.72
C SER A 548 -43.60 -36.97 -4.47
N LEU A 549 -42.69 -37.69 -5.15
CA LEU A 549 -41.73 -37.09 -6.08
C LEU A 549 -42.32 -36.71 -7.44
N ASP A 550 -43.56 -37.13 -7.72
CA ASP A 550 -44.28 -36.70 -8.92
C ASP A 550 -44.77 -35.25 -8.76
N LEU A 551 -44.72 -34.48 -9.85
CA LEU A 551 -45.07 -33.05 -9.86
C LEU A 551 -46.59 -32.82 -9.78
N GLN A 552 -47.40 -33.87 -9.85
CA GLN A 552 -48.85 -33.77 -9.67
C GLN A 552 -49.20 -33.51 -8.21
N ARG A 553 -50.00 -32.46 -7.95
CA ARG A 553 -50.44 -32.05 -6.60
C ARG A 553 -51.14 -33.17 -5.82
N SER A 554 -51.87 -34.04 -6.50
CA SER A 554 -52.52 -35.23 -5.92
C SER A 554 -51.51 -36.30 -5.45
N ALA A 555 -50.34 -36.39 -6.09
CA ALA A 555 -49.28 -37.30 -5.73
C ALA A 555 -48.44 -36.77 -4.54
N GLN A 556 -48.25 -35.46 -4.46
CA GLN A 556 -47.57 -34.79 -3.33
C GLN A 556 -48.34 -34.96 -2.01
N LEU A 557 -49.68 -35.02 -2.06
CA LEU A 557 -50.52 -35.28 -0.87
C LEU A 557 -50.41 -36.71 -0.33
N ALA A 558 -49.81 -37.65 -1.07
CA ALA A 558 -49.72 -39.05 -0.67
C ALA A 558 -48.80 -39.28 0.55
N SER A 559 -47.83 -38.40 0.79
CA SER A 559 -46.89 -38.49 1.92
C SER A 559 -47.41 -37.82 3.20
N VAL A 560 -48.43 -36.96 3.09
CA VAL A 560 -48.97 -36.14 4.19
C VAL A 560 -49.43 -36.97 5.40
N PRO A 561 -50.13 -38.11 5.26
CA PRO A 561 -50.56 -38.91 6.40
C PRO A 561 -49.41 -39.48 7.25
N TYR A 562 -48.21 -39.56 6.68
CA TYR A 562 -47.03 -40.16 7.33
C TYR A 562 -46.03 -39.11 7.81
N LEU A 563 -45.79 -38.06 7.01
CA LEU A 563 -44.82 -37.02 7.33
C LEU A 563 -45.42 -35.84 8.10
N GLY A 564 -46.73 -35.64 8.09
CA GLY A 564 -47.35 -34.39 8.56
C GLY A 564 -46.94 -33.94 9.96
N SER A 565 -46.74 -34.86 10.89
CA SER A 565 -46.30 -34.56 12.27
C SER A 565 -44.78 -34.38 12.43
N LEU A 566 -44.00 -34.71 11.40
CA LEU A 566 -42.52 -34.62 11.36
C LEU A 566 -42.04 -33.42 10.54
N LEU A 567 -42.91 -32.81 9.74
CA LEU A 567 -42.56 -31.64 8.92
C LEU A 567 -42.49 -30.38 9.78
N SER A 568 -41.59 -29.48 9.40
CA SER A 568 -41.45 -28.14 9.99
C SER A 568 -42.72 -27.31 9.81
N GLU A 569 -42.98 -26.39 10.74
CA GLU A 569 -44.08 -25.42 10.61
C GLU A 569 -43.80 -24.36 9.51
N GLN A 570 -42.55 -24.24 9.04
CA GLN A 570 -42.17 -23.35 7.95
C GLN A 570 -42.48 -23.98 6.59
N GLY A 571 -43.32 -23.33 5.78
CA GLY A 571 -43.84 -23.88 4.52
C GLY A 571 -42.76 -24.36 3.53
N GLU A 572 -41.78 -23.52 3.20
CA GLU A 572 -40.70 -23.88 2.26
C GLU A 572 -39.82 -25.02 2.79
N ARG A 573 -39.56 -25.02 4.11
CA ARG A 573 -38.76 -26.04 4.78
C ARG A 573 -39.47 -27.40 4.79
N ALA A 574 -40.77 -27.40 5.06
CA ALA A 574 -41.63 -28.59 5.02
C ALA A 574 -41.69 -29.19 3.60
N GLU A 575 -41.79 -28.36 2.57
CA GLU A 575 -41.75 -28.81 1.18
C GLU A 575 -40.43 -29.51 0.84
N MET A 576 -39.30 -28.95 1.26
CA MET A 576 -37.98 -29.56 1.05
C MET A 576 -37.81 -30.85 1.85
N GLN A 577 -38.30 -30.91 3.09
CA GLN A 577 -38.31 -32.14 3.91
C GLN A 577 -39.09 -33.27 3.23
N ALA A 578 -40.30 -32.98 2.75
CA ALA A 578 -41.14 -33.94 2.05
C ALA A 578 -40.50 -34.41 0.73
N TYR A 579 -39.85 -33.50 0.01
CA TYR A 579 -39.13 -33.83 -1.22
C TYR A 579 -37.91 -34.74 -0.95
N VAL A 580 -37.08 -34.40 0.04
CA VAL A 580 -35.92 -35.23 0.42
C VAL A 580 -36.36 -36.59 0.98
N ALA A 581 -37.47 -36.68 1.71
CA ALA A 581 -38.06 -37.95 2.13
C ALA A 581 -38.48 -38.83 0.93
N GLY A 582 -38.99 -38.22 -0.14
CA GLY A 582 -39.25 -38.93 -1.40
C GLY A 582 -37.97 -39.43 -2.08
N LEU A 583 -36.90 -38.62 -2.07
CA LEU A 583 -35.58 -39.02 -2.57
C LEU A 583 -34.98 -40.17 -1.75
N PHE A 584 -35.14 -40.13 -0.43
CA PHE A 584 -34.76 -41.22 0.47
C PHE A 584 -35.49 -42.51 0.11
N ALA A 585 -36.81 -42.46 -0.05
CA ALA A 585 -37.59 -43.64 -0.40
C ALA A 585 -37.21 -44.23 -1.77
N SER A 586 -36.61 -43.42 -2.66
CA SER A 586 -36.04 -43.88 -3.92
C SER A 586 -34.72 -44.64 -3.75
N HIS A 587 -33.91 -44.29 -2.74
CA HIS A 587 -32.58 -44.81 -2.46
C HIS A 587 -32.26 -44.80 -0.95
N TYR A 588 -32.84 -45.73 -0.19
CA TYR A 588 -32.78 -45.74 1.28
C TYR A 588 -31.57 -46.49 1.86
N LYS A 589 -30.44 -46.54 1.13
CA LYS A 589 -29.23 -47.21 1.60
C LYS A 589 -28.69 -46.54 2.87
N ILE A 590 -28.29 -47.35 3.85
CA ILE A 590 -27.73 -46.85 5.13
C ILE A 590 -26.41 -46.14 4.86
N TYR A 591 -26.28 -44.93 5.42
CA TYR A 591 -25.05 -44.16 5.39
C TYR A 591 -24.23 -44.48 6.65
N GLU A 592 -23.22 -45.34 6.51
CA GLU A 592 -22.42 -45.88 7.63
C GLU A 592 -21.10 -45.12 7.87
N GLU A 593 -20.78 -44.13 7.04
CA GLU A 593 -19.50 -43.43 7.16
C GLU A 593 -19.46 -42.49 8.37
N SER A 594 -18.31 -42.47 9.04
CA SER A 594 -18.04 -41.60 10.19
C SER A 594 -17.89 -40.12 9.83
N SER A 595 -17.62 -39.81 8.56
CA SER A 595 -17.48 -38.44 8.05
C SER A 595 -18.68 -38.08 7.16
N HIS A 596 -19.24 -36.88 7.35
CA HIS A 596 -20.36 -36.39 6.55
C HIS A 596 -19.88 -35.94 5.17
N LYS A 597 -20.45 -36.52 4.10
CA LYS A 597 -20.14 -36.14 2.72
C LYS A 597 -21.27 -35.33 2.10
N SER A 598 -20.92 -34.23 1.44
CA SER A 598 -21.88 -33.47 0.62
C SER A 598 -22.22 -34.24 -0.65
N LEU A 599 -23.31 -33.83 -1.32
CA LEU A 599 -23.66 -34.41 -2.62
C LEU A 599 -22.53 -34.25 -3.65
N GLY A 600 -21.76 -33.17 -3.58
CA GLY A 600 -20.60 -32.97 -4.46
C GLY A 600 -19.53 -34.05 -4.30
N THR A 601 -19.18 -34.41 -3.05
CA THR A 601 -18.23 -35.50 -2.77
C THR A 601 -18.75 -36.84 -3.28
N LEU A 602 -20.03 -37.13 -3.04
CA LEU A 602 -20.67 -38.38 -3.50
C LEU A 602 -20.72 -38.45 -5.02
N TRP A 603 -21.02 -37.33 -5.68
CA TRP A 603 -21.04 -37.26 -7.14
C TRP A 603 -19.65 -37.41 -7.75
N ARG A 604 -18.59 -36.90 -7.09
CA ARG A 604 -17.20 -37.10 -7.51
C ARG A 604 -16.81 -38.57 -7.47
N HIS A 605 -17.18 -39.27 -6.39
CA HIS A 605 -16.97 -40.72 -6.29
C HIS A 605 -17.78 -41.49 -7.34
N ALA A 606 -19.01 -41.05 -7.63
CA ALA A 606 -19.77 -41.58 -8.75
C ALA A 606 -19.13 -41.27 -10.11
N ASP A 607 -18.30 -40.24 -10.23
CA ASP A 607 -17.64 -39.81 -11.46
C ASP A 607 -16.15 -40.17 -11.50
N GLU A 608 -15.79 -41.35 -11.00
CA GLU A 608 -14.42 -41.90 -11.01
C GLU A 608 -13.72 -41.91 -12.38
N SER A 609 -14.48 -41.84 -13.49
CA SER A 609 -13.95 -41.80 -14.85
C SER A 609 -14.02 -40.43 -15.53
N GLN A 610 -14.40 -39.37 -14.81
CA GLN A 610 -14.55 -37.98 -15.30
C GLN A 610 -15.23 -37.91 -16.67
N ARG A 611 -16.37 -38.62 -16.83
CA ARG A 611 -17.04 -38.69 -18.13
C ARG A 611 -17.69 -37.35 -18.44
N PRO A 612 -17.60 -36.84 -19.69
CA PRO A 612 -18.13 -35.51 -20.06
C PRO A 612 -19.60 -35.27 -19.64
N GLY A 613 -20.43 -36.31 -19.65
CA GLY A 613 -21.85 -36.20 -19.29
C GLY A 613 -22.17 -36.11 -17.79
N MET A 614 -21.27 -36.53 -16.90
CA MET A 614 -21.48 -36.47 -15.43
C MET A 614 -21.14 -35.09 -14.88
N SER A 615 -20.05 -34.49 -15.35
CA SER A 615 -19.70 -33.08 -15.04
C SER A 615 -20.80 -32.15 -15.52
N PHE A 616 -21.24 -32.26 -16.78
CA PHE A 616 -22.30 -31.41 -17.31
C PHE A 616 -23.61 -31.49 -16.51
N ARG A 617 -24.01 -32.68 -16.05
CA ARG A 617 -25.20 -32.82 -15.18
C ARG A 617 -25.03 -32.12 -13.84
N PHE A 618 -23.83 -32.20 -13.27
CA PHE A 618 -23.51 -31.50 -12.02
C PHE A 618 -23.51 -29.99 -12.21
N GLU A 619 -22.99 -29.50 -13.33
CA GLU A 619 -23.04 -28.09 -13.72
C GLU A 619 -24.49 -27.59 -13.85
N CYS A 620 -25.36 -28.34 -14.54
CA CYS A 620 -26.79 -28.03 -14.62
C CYS A 620 -27.48 -28.04 -13.24
N LEU A 621 -27.06 -28.94 -12.34
CA LEU A 621 -27.59 -28.95 -10.97
C LEU A 621 -27.25 -27.64 -10.25
N LEU A 622 -25.99 -27.19 -10.30
CA LEU A 622 -25.55 -25.98 -9.60
C LEU A 622 -26.26 -24.70 -10.08
N GLU A 623 -26.66 -24.64 -11.36
CA GLU A 623 -27.43 -23.50 -11.90
C GLU A 623 -28.95 -23.61 -11.72
N SER A 624 -29.44 -24.77 -11.27
CA SER A 624 -30.88 -25.02 -11.17
C SER A 624 -31.52 -24.37 -9.95
N ASN A 625 -32.79 -24.03 -10.07
CA ASN A 625 -33.64 -23.50 -9.00
C ASN A 625 -35.04 -24.16 -9.04
N GLY A 626 -35.78 -24.04 -7.93
CA GLY A 626 -37.17 -24.51 -7.83
C GLY A 626 -37.40 -25.93 -8.35
N ASP A 627 -38.32 -26.08 -9.31
CA ASP A 627 -38.68 -27.39 -9.88
C ASP A 627 -37.57 -28.01 -10.74
N GLN A 628 -36.71 -27.18 -11.36
CA GLN A 628 -35.58 -27.69 -12.15
C GLN A 628 -34.58 -28.42 -11.25
N LEU A 629 -34.29 -27.85 -10.08
CA LEU A 629 -33.46 -28.50 -9.05
C LEU A 629 -34.08 -29.85 -8.65
N LYS A 630 -35.38 -29.87 -8.35
CA LYS A 630 -36.09 -31.09 -7.94
C LYS A 630 -36.02 -32.19 -9.02
N GLN A 631 -36.07 -31.82 -10.30
CA GLN A 631 -35.97 -32.77 -11.41
C GLN A 631 -34.55 -33.32 -11.57
N ILE A 632 -33.54 -32.45 -11.61
CA ILE A 632 -32.14 -32.84 -11.82
C ILE A 632 -31.65 -33.68 -10.63
N LEU A 633 -31.90 -33.24 -9.41
CA LEU A 633 -31.47 -33.95 -8.21
C LEU A 633 -32.10 -35.35 -8.12
N ARG A 634 -33.39 -35.49 -8.49
CA ARG A 634 -34.05 -36.80 -8.58
C ARG A 634 -33.34 -37.74 -9.55
N GLN A 635 -32.94 -37.26 -10.72
CA GLN A 635 -32.18 -38.05 -11.69
C GLN A 635 -30.81 -38.45 -11.13
N MET A 636 -30.13 -37.54 -10.45
CA MET A 636 -28.83 -37.81 -9.83
C MET A 636 -28.92 -38.87 -8.73
N VAL A 637 -29.94 -38.83 -7.88
CA VAL A 637 -30.15 -39.87 -6.85
C VAL A 637 -30.36 -41.26 -7.48
N GLN A 638 -31.04 -41.36 -8.64
CA GLN A 638 -31.15 -42.65 -9.35
C GLN A 638 -29.80 -43.15 -9.88
N ILE A 639 -28.92 -42.24 -10.31
CA ILE A 639 -27.57 -42.60 -10.75
C ILE A 639 -26.74 -43.08 -9.56
N LEU A 640 -26.76 -42.37 -8.44
CA LEU A 640 -26.08 -42.78 -7.20
C LEU A 640 -26.57 -44.15 -6.72
N LYS A 641 -27.88 -44.40 -6.81
CA LYS A 641 -28.48 -45.72 -6.55
C LYS A 641 -27.94 -46.80 -7.48
N SER A 642 -27.85 -46.54 -8.79
CA SER A 642 -27.34 -47.52 -9.76
C SER A 642 -25.88 -47.91 -9.51
N LYS A 643 -25.13 -47.04 -8.85
CA LYS A 643 -23.72 -47.23 -8.45
C LYS A 643 -23.57 -47.66 -6.99
N ASP A 644 -24.68 -47.90 -6.30
CA ASP A 644 -24.73 -48.35 -4.92
C ASP A 644 -24.01 -47.41 -3.91
N ILE A 645 -24.02 -46.09 -4.18
CA ILE A 645 -23.39 -45.07 -3.32
C ILE A 645 -24.41 -44.52 -2.33
N ALA A 646 -24.19 -44.68 -1.02
CA ALA A 646 -25.08 -44.17 0.02
C ALA A 646 -25.07 -42.64 0.08
N ILE A 647 -26.19 -42.02 0.48
CA ILE A 647 -26.35 -40.56 0.58
C ILE A 647 -26.54 -40.17 2.04
N ASP A 648 -25.80 -39.16 2.51
CA ASP A 648 -26.06 -38.54 3.82
C ASP A 648 -27.25 -37.57 3.71
N TYR A 649 -28.46 -38.12 3.88
CA TYR A 649 -29.70 -37.36 3.74
C TYR A 649 -29.85 -36.22 4.75
N ARG A 650 -29.15 -36.27 5.89
CA ARG A 650 -29.11 -35.15 6.86
C ARG A 650 -28.40 -33.95 6.25
N THR A 651 -27.20 -34.18 5.71
CA THR A 651 -26.39 -33.14 5.06
C THR A 651 -27.05 -32.63 3.78
N LEU A 652 -27.64 -33.52 2.98
CA LEU A 652 -28.40 -33.12 1.79
C LEU A 652 -29.58 -32.20 2.14
N MET A 653 -30.32 -32.53 3.20
CA MET A 653 -31.49 -31.76 3.61
C MET A 653 -31.10 -30.36 4.11
N GLU A 654 -30.09 -30.25 4.97
CA GLU A 654 -29.57 -28.94 5.44
C GLU A 654 -29.03 -28.07 4.32
N ASP A 655 -28.33 -28.68 3.36
CA ASP A 655 -27.82 -27.97 2.20
C ASP A 655 -28.98 -27.41 1.34
N LEU A 656 -30.04 -28.18 1.15
CA LEU A 656 -31.19 -27.74 0.35
C LEU A 656 -32.02 -26.63 0.99
N TYR A 657 -32.06 -26.52 2.33
CA TYR A 657 -32.70 -25.37 3.01
C TYR A 657 -32.08 -24.03 2.68
N HIS A 658 -30.83 -24.05 2.23
CA HIS A 658 -30.06 -22.86 1.92
C HIS A 658 -29.66 -22.78 0.45
N TRP A 659 -30.31 -23.58 -0.40
CA TRP A 659 -30.02 -23.61 -1.82
C TRP A 659 -30.29 -22.25 -2.47
N ASP A 660 -31.42 -21.62 -2.14
CA ASP A 660 -31.84 -20.37 -2.76
C ASP A 660 -31.29 -19.11 -2.06
N CYS A 661 -30.32 -19.25 -1.14
CA CYS A 661 -29.64 -18.10 -0.53
C CYS A 661 -28.87 -17.27 -1.59
N ASP A 662 -28.94 -15.94 -1.47
CA ASP A 662 -28.31 -14.99 -2.41
C ASP A 662 -26.79 -15.18 -2.57
N ASP A 663 -26.12 -15.66 -1.52
CA ASP A 663 -24.67 -15.88 -1.50
C ASP A 663 -24.22 -17.15 -2.25
N LYS A 664 -25.15 -17.95 -2.76
CA LYS A 664 -24.91 -19.22 -3.47
C LYS A 664 -23.96 -20.17 -2.73
N ARG A 665 -23.94 -20.09 -1.39
CA ARG A 665 -22.96 -20.79 -0.55
C ARG A 665 -23.01 -22.30 -0.70
N ILE A 666 -24.18 -22.88 -0.97
CA ILE A 666 -24.38 -24.32 -1.09
C ILE A 666 -23.90 -24.82 -2.45
N GLN A 667 -24.19 -24.07 -3.52
CA GLN A 667 -23.67 -24.34 -4.85
C GLN A 667 -22.15 -24.29 -4.84
N LEU A 668 -21.56 -23.25 -4.22
CA LEU A 668 -20.11 -23.13 -4.09
C LEU A 668 -19.49 -24.26 -3.25
N LYS A 669 -20.18 -24.71 -2.18
CA LYS A 669 -19.79 -25.88 -1.38
C LYS A 669 -19.79 -27.16 -2.23
N TRP A 670 -20.89 -27.45 -2.91
CA TRP A 670 -21.04 -28.66 -3.72
C TRP A 670 -20.07 -28.66 -4.92
N ALA A 671 -19.91 -27.52 -5.58
CA ALA A 671 -18.88 -27.28 -6.59
C ALA A 671 -17.48 -27.64 -6.09
N ARG A 672 -17.09 -27.06 -4.95
CA ARG A 672 -15.78 -27.32 -4.34
C ARG A 672 -15.58 -28.80 -4.06
N ASP A 673 -16.54 -29.43 -3.41
CA ASP A 673 -16.43 -30.83 -2.97
C ASP A 673 -16.40 -31.82 -4.15
N TYR A 674 -16.99 -31.44 -5.29
CA TYR A 674 -16.96 -32.22 -6.53
C TYR A 674 -15.65 -32.06 -7.30
N TRP A 675 -15.09 -30.85 -7.38
CA TRP A 675 -13.87 -30.58 -8.16
C TRP A 675 -12.56 -30.59 -7.35
N ALA A 676 -12.62 -30.79 -6.02
CA ALA A 676 -11.44 -30.94 -5.18
C ALA A 676 -10.58 -32.13 -5.65
N LYS A 677 -9.25 -32.03 -5.54
CA LYS A 677 -8.33 -33.15 -5.82
C LYS A 677 -8.42 -34.22 -4.70
N PRO A 678 -8.14 -35.51 -4.99
CA PRO A 678 -8.09 -36.55 -3.96
C PRO A 678 -6.96 -36.26 -2.97
N ILE A 679 -7.20 -36.48 -1.68
CA ILE A 679 -6.18 -36.48 -0.64
C ILE A 679 -5.46 -37.83 -0.74
N GLN A 680 -4.16 -37.85 -1.03
CA GLN A 680 -3.33 -39.03 -0.76
C GLN A 680 -3.09 -39.08 0.74
N SER A 681 -3.88 -39.88 1.44
CA SER A 681 -3.83 -40.07 2.89
C SER A 681 -2.71 -41.02 3.35
N GLU A 682 -1.56 -41.05 2.66
CA GLU A 682 -0.41 -41.89 3.01
C GLU A 682 0.85 -41.11 3.47
N GLU A 683 0.90 -39.78 3.37
CA GLU A 683 2.09 -39.00 3.76
C GLU A 683 2.08 -38.43 5.19
N LEU A 684 1.09 -38.79 6.01
CA LEU A 684 1.01 -38.33 7.41
C LEU A 684 1.82 -39.17 8.41
N GLU A 685 2.46 -40.26 7.98
CA GLU A 685 3.32 -41.08 8.87
C GLU A 685 4.83 -40.98 8.59
N SER A 686 5.29 -40.30 7.53
CA SER A 686 6.72 -40.25 7.18
C SER A 686 7.46 -38.94 7.50
N SER A 687 6.77 -37.88 7.93
CA SER A 687 7.40 -36.57 8.20
C SER A 687 7.73 -36.31 9.69
N ALA A 688 7.53 -37.29 10.57
CA ALA A 688 7.92 -37.19 11.99
C ALA A 688 9.41 -37.47 12.25
N ASP A 689 10.16 -37.99 11.27
CA ASP A 689 11.59 -38.29 11.40
C ASP A 689 12.38 -37.57 10.31
N THR A 690 12.64 -36.27 10.47
CA THR A 690 13.88 -35.59 10.03
C THR A 690 13.82 -34.10 10.40
N THR A 691 14.17 -33.81 11.66
CA THR A 691 14.64 -32.48 12.06
C THR A 691 15.98 -32.66 12.75
N HIS A 692 17.05 -32.46 11.99
CA HIS A 692 18.37 -32.06 12.48
C HIS A 692 18.93 -30.99 11.54
#